data_AF-A0ABD3Y198-F1
#
_entry.id   AF-A0ABD3Y198-F1
#
_cell.length_a   1.000
_cell.length_b   1.000
_cell.length_c   1.000
_cell.angle_alpha   90.00
_cell.angle_beta   90.00
_cell.angle_gamma   90.00
#
_symmetry.space_group_name_H-M   'P 1'
#
loop_
_entity.id
_entity.type
_entity.pdbx_description
1 polymer ?
#
loop_
_entity_poly.entity_id
_entity_poly.type
_entity_poly.pdbx_seq_one_letter_code
_entity_poly.pdbx_strand_id
1 'polypeptide(L)'
;MSVASYAILVFLALARYNAEITNSTSNCMESGCSDDKQCRDGNNEDCNDETSLDCQCKSNYTRGLIVTCYDAFSEKAKHVYSVPIAQNGTPIPDPIWYHRFGTDVYTLRVDVDNIQQKAYIYHSTVKSIYKNPNYNLGNSTENLWTILYKGLSSGVVSLAVDWVSHNIYWTDPTFKWIMVQSLSSTDTSMFRVLIQENLYRPHALALDPSDALLFWSDIGRFTTIEVSSLSGRNRKTIVISNLLRTNGLTADHQGHRLYFADTERDTVETVTYDGTDRKILLAKARSSFIDVAVYQDSLYVADMGALYVINKTNGNAFSMEIGEDDFGYAGVAVFHEEAQPVTDRCQDYGCAHICLTELGGATCICKDGYNLNEDNKTCSLISTYFHRALVFSNASSICILDITVLADFVFDPVCVLETTGTKYMAMDTDQRNVFIANDTAIYWTSVDNRNLQLLAQLSGSISGMSWDGYDRNVYWTESDTGKIWRTSIESKTAHVFLEGLAKPRDVLILPHHRLVYWISERNGSTIESSNINGSQQHIVLQYNDSLKWTSLSYNPYRNRLYFLGILEDEERTDIINCNLDGSNRASNNAMYRILNTLEIYKGYTMVTSYEDELTTITFHSLDDIDYMTEGECTDAGAISVIKVFDENNRQNETEDGKTCMSGICCI
;
A
#
# COMPACT_ATOMS: atom_id res chain seq x y z
N MET A 1 33.02 -35.88 -8.65
CA MET A 1 31.83 -36.55 -9.20
C MET A 1 30.93 -35.45 -9.72
N SER A 2 30.70 -35.43 -11.04
CA SER A 2 29.88 -34.39 -11.69
C SER A 2 28.46 -34.44 -11.15
N VAL A 3 27.91 -33.31 -10.73
CA VAL A 3 26.49 -33.16 -10.39
C VAL A 3 25.72 -33.48 -11.67
N ALA A 4 25.18 -34.69 -11.72
CA ALA A 4 24.38 -35.16 -12.84
C ALA A 4 23.07 -34.33 -12.92
N SER A 5 22.58 -34.15 -14.14
CA SER A 5 21.36 -33.48 -14.57
C SER A 5 20.11 -33.85 -13.75
N TYR A 6 19.84 -33.11 -12.68
CA TYR A 6 18.59 -33.20 -11.90
C TYR A 6 17.91 -31.83 -11.89
N ALA A 7 16.60 -31.82 -12.10
CA ALA A 7 15.77 -30.65 -11.82
C ALA A 7 15.52 -30.56 -10.30
N ILE A 8 15.21 -29.37 -9.80
CA ILE A 8 14.89 -29.14 -8.38
C ILE A 8 13.50 -28.53 -8.30
N LEU A 9 12.63 -29.09 -7.46
CA LEU A 9 11.38 -28.44 -7.06
C LEU A 9 11.66 -27.50 -5.91
N VAL A 10 11.22 -26.26 -6.04
CA VAL A 10 11.20 -25.30 -4.95
C VAL A 10 9.76 -25.10 -4.53
N PHE A 11 9.44 -25.30 -3.26
CA PHE A 11 8.10 -25.02 -2.76
C PHE A 11 8.12 -24.40 -1.37
N LEU A 12 7.05 -23.70 -1.04
CA LEU A 12 6.86 -23.01 0.23
C LEU A 12 5.87 -23.80 1.07
N ALA A 13 6.22 -24.14 2.32
CA ALA A 13 5.28 -24.69 3.28
C ALA A 13 4.98 -23.68 4.40
N LEU A 14 3.69 -23.51 4.66
CA LEU A 14 3.14 -22.76 5.78
C LEU A 14 2.83 -23.73 6.92
N ALA A 15 3.24 -23.40 8.13
CA ALA A 15 2.70 -24.09 9.30
C ALA A 15 1.23 -23.70 9.52
N ARG A 16 0.37 -24.68 9.84
CA ARG A 16 -0.96 -24.40 10.37
C ARG A 16 -0.86 -23.87 11.80
N TYR A 17 -1.70 -22.88 12.06
CA TYR A 17 -2.01 -22.43 13.40
C TYR A 17 -3.00 -23.44 14.01
N ASN A 18 -2.59 -24.21 15.02
CA ASN A 18 -3.53 -25.02 15.77
C ASN A 18 -4.35 -24.09 16.67
N ALA A 19 -5.52 -23.68 16.21
CA ALA A 19 -6.54 -23.06 17.06
C ALA A 19 -7.92 -23.61 16.72
N GLU A 20 -8.29 -24.71 17.37
CA GLU A 20 -9.68 -25.00 17.74
C GLU A 20 -9.68 -25.66 19.13
N ILE A 21 -9.95 -24.87 20.18
CA ILE A 21 -10.72 -25.39 21.30
C ILE A 21 -12.10 -24.74 21.15
N THR A 22 -13.01 -25.45 20.51
CA THR A 22 -14.41 -25.01 20.37
C THR A 22 -15.19 -25.29 21.66
N ASN A 23 -15.72 -24.23 22.26
CA ASN A 23 -16.89 -24.12 23.13
C ASN A 23 -17.06 -25.08 24.33
N SER A 24 -16.96 -24.53 25.56
CA SER A 24 -18.17 -24.37 26.38
C SER A 24 -18.00 -23.25 27.41
N THR A 25 -19.11 -22.59 27.69
CA THR A 25 -19.33 -21.51 28.67
C THR A 25 -18.64 -21.66 30.03
N SER A 26 -18.28 -20.50 30.59
CA SER A 26 -18.00 -20.20 32.02
C SER A 26 -16.59 -20.46 32.55
N ASN A 27 -16.04 -19.35 33.08
CA ASN A 27 -14.99 -19.22 34.09
C ASN A 27 -13.58 -19.71 33.72
N CYS A 28 -12.63 -18.79 33.92
CA CYS A 28 -11.19 -18.99 33.94
C CYS A 28 -10.77 -20.26 34.71
N MET A 29 -10.73 -21.38 34.03
CA MET A 29 -10.04 -22.59 34.45
C MET A 29 -9.47 -23.28 33.21
N GLU A 30 -8.55 -22.60 32.52
CA GLU A 30 -7.66 -23.24 31.56
C GLU A 30 -6.20 -23.01 31.95
N SER A 31 -5.43 -24.09 31.85
CA SER A 31 -4.06 -24.22 32.34
C SER A 31 -3.10 -23.27 31.62
N GLY A 32 -2.95 -22.05 32.13
CA GLY A 32 -2.03 -21.07 31.53
C GLY A 32 -1.93 -19.71 32.24
N CYS A 33 -2.98 -19.22 32.91
CA CYS A 33 -2.96 -17.91 33.55
C CYS A 33 -2.56 -17.99 35.04
N SER A 34 -1.80 -16.99 35.53
CA SER A 34 -1.49 -16.80 36.95
C SER A 34 -2.15 -15.50 37.39
N ASP A 35 -3.17 -15.58 38.23
CA ASP A 35 -3.81 -14.43 38.87
C ASP A 35 -3.06 -14.11 40.17
N ASP A 36 -2.13 -13.16 40.14
CA ASP A 36 -1.38 -12.72 41.32
C ASP A 36 -1.79 -11.30 41.74
N LYS A 37 -2.83 -11.26 42.58
CA LYS A 37 -3.04 -10.34 43.71
C LYS A 37 -2.69 -8.85 43.52
N GLN A 38 -3.72 -8.05 43.22
CA GLN A 38 -3.77 -6.62 43.59
C GLN A 38 -4.84 -6.33 44.66
N CYS A 39 -4.81 -7.06 45.77
CA CYS A 39 -5.47 -6.63 47.02
C CYS A 39 -4.46 -6.73 48.16
N ARG A 40 -3.71 -5.65 48.40
CA ARG A 40 -2.80 -5.54 49.53
C ARG A 40 -2.88 -4.15 50.15
N ASP A 41 -3.95 -3.91 50.90
CA ASP A 41 -3.89 -3.47 52.28
C ASP A 41 -5.30 -3.45 52.89
N GLY A 42 -5.42 -3.95 54.13
CA GLY A 42 -6.69 -4.23 54.76
C GLY A 42 -7.50 -2.96 55.08
N ASN A 43 -8.66 -2.82 54.44
CA ASN A 43 -9.97 -2.53 55.04
C ASN A 43 -11.01 -2.26 53.92
N ASN A 44 -12.07 -3.07 53.92
CA ASN A 44 -13.39 -2.99 53.24
C ASN A 44 -13.64 -2.23 51.92
N GLU A 45 -14.39 -2.95 51.06
CA GLU A 45 -15.48 -2.50 50.17
C GLU A 45 -15.09 -1.74 48.89
N ASP A 46 -14.66 -2.51 47.87
CA ASP A 46 -15.27 -2.57 46.52
C ASP A 46 -14.26 -3.18 45.53
N CYS A 47 -14.49 -4.43 45.11
CA CYS A 47 -13.82 -5.03 43.96
C CYS A 47 -14.90 -5.70 43.10
N ASN A 48 -15.52 -4.89 42.25
CA ASN A 48 -16.30 -5.35 41.13
C ASN A 48 -15.98 -4.40 39.98
N ASP A 49 -15.26 -4.88 38.98
CA ASP A 49 -15.42 -4.44 37.61
C ASP A 49 -14.84 -5.51 36.67
N GLU A 50 -15.70 -6.03 35.80
CA GLU A 50 -15.43 -7.04 34.76
C GLU A 50 -14.50 -6.52 33.64
N THR A 51 -13.77 -5.42 33.86
CA THR A 51 -12.92 -4.76 32.85
C THR A 51 -11.42 -4.77 33.18
N SER A 52 -10.99 -5.53 34.19
CA SER A 52 -9.55 -5.77 34.44
C SER A 52 -8.97 -6.74 33.39
N LEU A 53 -8.67 -6.21 32.19
CA LEU A 53 -8.10 -6.94 31.05
C LEU A 53 -6.56 -6.99 31.10
N ASP A 54 -5.96 -7.15 32.29
CA ASP A 54 -4.52 -7.30 32.43
C ASP A 54 -4.11 -8.73 32.77
N CYS A 55 -4.44 -9.66 31.87
CA CYS A 55 -3.87 -11.00 31.91
C CYS A 55 -2.42 -10.95 31.44
N GLN A 56 -1.48 -11.19 32.35
CA GLN A 56 -0.08 -11.44 32.00
C GLN A 56 0.10 -12.92 31.65
N CYS A 57 0.67 -13.19 30.47
CA CYS A 57 1.03 -14.53 30.07
C CYS A 57 2.15 -15.08 30.97
N LYS A 58 2.12 -16.38 31.29
CA LYS A 58 3.22 -17.06 32.02
C LYS A 58 4.56 -16.84 31.31
N SER A 59 5.68 -17.02 32.03
CA SER A 59 7.06 -16.74 31.57
C SER A 59 7.51 -17.39 30.25
N ASN A 60 6.69 -18.25 29.66
CA ASN A 60 6.94 -18.94 28.41
C ASN A 60 5.82 -18.69 27.38
N TYR A 61 5.01 -17.65 27.56
CA TYR A 61 3.91 -17.33 26.66
C TYR A 61 3.88 -15.83 26.33
N THR A 62 3.51 -15.47 25.09
CA THR A 62 3.42 -14.09 24.60
C THR A 62 1.97 -13.70 24.29
N ARG A 63 1.62 -12.44 24.56
CA ARG A 63 0.25 -11.93 24.38
C ARG A 63 0.01 -11.55 22.91
N GLY A 64 -1.02 -12.11 22.29
CA GLY A 64 -1.51 -11.76 20.96
C GLY A 64 -2.46 -10.56 20.94
N LEU A 65 -2.85 -10.12 19.74
CA LEU A 65 -3.70 -8.95 19.48
C LEU A 65 -5.11 -9.05 20.11
N ILE A 66 -5.61 -10.25 20.43
CA ILE A 66 -6.93 -10.48 21.03
C ILE A 66 -6.80 -11.40 22.25
N VAL A 67 -6.30 -10.88 23.39
CA VAL A 67 -6.30 -11.53 24.74
C VAL A 67 -6.00 -13.04 24.74
N THR A 68 -5.10 -13.49 23.87
CA THR A 68 -4.67 -14.90 23.77
C THR A 68 -3.19 -14.99 24.07
N CYS A 69 -2.79 -15.94 24.92
CA CYS A 69 -1.39 -16.21 25.22
C CYS A 69 -0.88 -17.36 24.33
N TYR A 70 0.20 -17.13 23.58
CA TYR A 70 0.84 -18.10 22.69
C TYR A 70 2.06 -18.71 23.34
N ASP A 71 2.29 -20.02 23.20
CA ASP A 71 3.50 -20.65 23.72
C ASP A 71 4.72 -20.11 22.98
N ALA A 72 5.69 -19.56 23.70
CA ALA A 72 6.95 -19.05 23.16
C ALA A 72 7.77 -20.15 22.44
N PHE A 73 7.43 -21.43 22.65
CA PHE A 73 8.03 -22.56 21.94
C PHE A 73 7.18 -23.09 20.77
N SER A 74 5.97 -22.58 20.52
CA SER A 74 5.15 -22.98 19.37
C SER A 74 5.35 -22.10 18.13
N GLU A 75 6.54 -21.51 17.96
CA GLU A 75 6.99 -20.93 16.70
C GLU A 75 7.17 -22.03 15.63
N LYS A 76 6.07 -22.53 15.05
CA LYS A 76 6.17 -23.31 13.82
C LYS A 76 6.51 -22.34 12.69
N ALA A 77 7.81 -22.13 12.49
CA ALA A 77 8.31 -21.27 11.45
C ALA A 77 7.95 -21.79 10.04
N LYS A 78 7.79 -20.86 9.09
CA LYS A 78 7.46 -21.16 7.68
C LYS A 78 8.76 -21.42 6.91
N HIS A 79 8.74 -22.40 6.03
CA HIS A 79 9.95 -22.97 5.45
C HIS A 79 9.87 -22.99 3.91
N VAL A 80 10.98 -22.64 3.26
CA VAL A 80 11.19 -22.89 1.81
C VAL A 80 11.92 -24.21 1.66
N TYR A 81 11.42 -25.11 0.83
CA TYR A 81 12.00 -26.44 0.60
C TYR A 81 12.51 -26.55 -0.82
N SER A 82 13.68 -27.18 -0.98
CA SER A 82 14.13 -27.70 -2.28
C SER A 82 14.11 -29.22 -2.28
N VAL A 83 13.48 -29.83 -3.28
CA VAL A 83 13.42 -31.29 -3.44
C VAL A 83 13.96 -31.67 -4.82
N PRO A 84 15.00 -32.51 -4.91
CA PRO A 84 15.49 -33.01 -6.20
C PRO A 84 14.42 -33.81 -6.95
N ILE A 85 14.39 -33.66 -8.27
CA ILE A 85 13.55 -34.44 -9.17
C ILE A 85 14.45 -35.39 -9.97
N ALA A 86 14.16 -36.69 -9.92
CA ALA A 86 14.80 -37.68 -10.77
C ALA A 86 14.45 -37.46 -12.26
N GLN A 87 15.25 -38.03 -13.18
CA GLN A 87 15.04 -37.87 -14.63
C GLN A 87 13.69 -38.37 -15.14
N ASN A 88 13.06 -39.32 -14.44
CA ASN A 88 11.71 -39.81 -14.73
C ASN A 88 10.59 -38.90 -14.17
N GLY A 89 10.94 -37.72 -13.66
CA GLY A 89 10.02 -36.75 -13.08
C GLY A 89 9.61 -37.03 -11.62
N THR A 90 10.12 -38.08 -10.98
CA THR A 90 9.73 -38.41 -9.60
C THR A 90 10.53 -37.59 -8.58
N PRO A 91 9.88 -36.87 -7.65
CA PRO A 91 10.56 -36.21 -6.53
C PRO A 91 11.29 -37.23 -5.64
N ILE A 92 12.49 -36.87 -5.16
CA ILE A 92 13.32 -37.70 -4.29
C ILE A 92 13.25 -37.15 -2.85
N PRO A 93 12.67 -37.92 -1.90
CA PRO A 93 12.48 -37.47 -0.53
C PRO A 93 13.73 -37.70 0.32
N ASP A 94 14.79 -36.87 0.19
CA ASP A 94 15.99 -36.89 1.06
C ASP A 94 16.90 -35.64 0.82
N PRO A 95 17.75 -35.25 1.80
CA PRO A 95 17.43 -34.29 2.86
C PRO A 95 17.17 -32.87 2.32
N ILE A 96 16.11 -32.30 2.87
CA ILE A 96 15.57 -30.97 2.61
C ILE A 96 16.50 -29.89 3.17
N TRP A 97 16.91 -28.96 2.32
CA TRP A 97 17.43 -27.67 2.78
C TRP A 97 16.26 -26.72 2.99
N TYR A 98 16.18 -26.10 4.16
CA TYR A 98 15.14 -25.11 4.45
C TYR A 98 15.70 -23.78 4.94
N HIS A 99 15.09 -22.69 4.45
CA HIS A 99 15.25 -21.37 5.05
C HIS A 99 14.05 -21.09 5.95
N ARG A 100 14.33 -20.57 7.15
CA ARG A 100 13.32 -20.29 8.18
C ARG A 100 12.98 -18.80 8.20
N PHE A 101 11.72 -18.43 8.00
CA PHE A 101 11.24 -17.06 8.26
C PHE A 101 10.78 -16.94 9.72
N GLY A 102 11.36 -16.01 10.48
CA GLY A 102 11.09 -15.81 11.91
C GLY A 102 9.84 -15.00 12.25
N THR A 103 8.87 -14.87 11.33
CA THR A 103 7.61 -14.11 11.58
C THR A 103 6.40 -14.80 10.95
N ASP A 104 5.19 -14.45 11.43
CA ASP A 104 3.91 -14.96 10.91
C ASP A 104 3.65 -14.48 9.49
N VAL A 105 3.99 -15.27 8.46
CA VAL A 105 3.78 -14.90 7.05
C VAL A 105 2.46 -15.42 6.50
N TYR A 106 1.46 -14.58 6.28
CA TYR A 106 0.11 -15.03 5.89
C TYR A 106 0.01 -15.63 4.47
N THR A 107 0.80 -15.14 3.51
CA THR A 107 0.85 -15.68 2.15
C THR A 107 2.28 -15.71 1.62
N LEU A 108 2.64 -16.80 0.94
CA LEU A 108 3.95 -17.03 0.36
C LEU A 108 3.77 -17.52 -1.09
N ARG A 109 4.43 -16.85 -2.04
CA ARG A 109 4.53 -17.27 -3.46
C ARG A 109 5.99 -17.29 -3.87
N VAL A 110 6.35 -18.20 -4.76
CA VAL A 110 7.74 -18.38 -5.24
C VAL A 110 7.75 -18.42 -6.75
N ASP A 111 8.75 -17.78 -7.33
CA ASP A 111 9.18 -18.09 -8.68
C ASP A 111 10.70 -17.98 -8.78
N VAL A 112 11.28 -18.50 -9.86
CA VAL A 112 12.73 -18.69 -10.02
C VAL A 112 13.22 -18.13 -11.35
N ASP A 113 14.46 -17.63 -11.34
CA ASP A 113 15.25 -17.38 -12.54
C ASP A 113 16.32 -18.48 -12.61
N ASN A 114 16.08 -19.47 -13.47
CA ASN A 114 16.92 -20.66 -13.62
C ASN A 114 18.26 -20.33 -14.27
N ILE A 115 18.29 -19.31 -15.13
CA ILE A 115 19.51 -18.86 -15.82
C ILE A 115 20.43 -18.15 -14.82
N GLN A 116 19.87 -17.26 -14.00
CA GLN A 116 20.63 -16.50 -13.01
C GLN A 116 20.74 -17.22 -11.64
N GLN A 117 20.12 -18.39 -11.49
CA GLN A 117 20.07 -19.19 -10.26
C GLN A 117 19.50 -18.44 -9.04
N LYS A 118 18.45 -17.66 -9.26
CA LYS A 118 17.80 -16.80 -8.26
C LYS A 118 16.40 -17.29 -7.93
N ALA A 119 15.97 -17.05 -6.70
CA ALA A 119 14.60 -17.29 -6.25
C ALA A 119 13.98 -15.99 -5.74
N TYR A 120 12.69 -15.80 -6.00
CA TYR A 120 11.92 -14.64 -5.59
C TYR A 120 10.75 -15.10 -4.76
N ILE A 121 10.51 -14.41 -3.64
CA ILE A 121 9.38 -14.71 -2.78
C ILE A 121 8.69 -13.43 -2.33
N TYR A 122 7.39 -13.49 -2.11
CA TYR A 122 6.67 -12.40 -1.47
C TYR A 122 6.39 -12.73 0.00
N HIS A 123 6.57 -11.74 0.88
CA HIS A 123 6.34 -11.85 2.32
C HIS A 123 5.29 -10.81 2.76
N SER A 124 4.07 -11.27 3.04
CA SER A 124 2.91 -10.40 3.29
C SER A 124 3.02 -9.47 4.49
N THR A 125 3.63 -9.94 5.59
CA THR A 125 3.68 -9.19 6.87
C THR A 125 4.61 -7.99 6.81
N VAL A 126 5.70 -8.11 6.05
CA VAL A 126 6.66 -7.02 5.79
C VAL A 126 6.38 -6.36 4.43
N LYS A 127 5.32 -6.78 3.73
CA LYS A 127 4.83 -6.20 2.47
C LYS A 127 5.93 -6.06 1.42
N SER A 128 6.78 -7.09 1.31
CA SER A 128 8.00 -7.02 0.48
C SER A 128 8.21 -8.26 -0.37
N ILE A 129 8.74 -8.06 -1.57
CA ILE A 129 9.29 -9.11 -2.41
C ILE A 129 10.77 -9.23 -2.08
N TYR A 130 11.20 -10.43 -1.71
CA TYR A 130 12.59 -10.78 -1.47
C TYR A 130 13.20 -11.52 -2.65
N LYS A 131 14.49 -11.28 -2.86
CA LYS A 131 15.33 -11.94 -3.85
C LYS A 131 16.46 -12.68 -3.15
N ASN A 132 16.63 -13.95 -3.52
CA ASN A 132 17.80 -14.73 -3.14
C ASN A 132 18.83 -14.71 -4.28
N PRO A 133 20.08 -14.25 -4.04
CA PRO A 133 21.07 -14.10 -5.09
C PRO A 133 21.73 -15.42 -5.53
N ASN A 134 21.64 -16.50 -4.74
CA ASN A 134 22.21 -17.82 -5.06
C ASN A 134 21.43 -18.91 -4.30
N TYR A 135 20.49 -19.57 -4.98
CA TYR A 135 19.66 -20.60 -4.35
C TYR A 135 20.29 -22.01 -4.42
N ASN A 136 21.60 -22.15 -4.69
CA ASN A 136 22.26 -23.46 -4.52
C ASN A 136 22.35 -23.77 -3.01
N LEU A 137 21.22 -24.19 -2.43
CA LEU A 137 20.96 -24.38 -0.99
C LEU A 137 21.87 -25.44 -0.35
N GLY A 138 22.74 -26.07 -1.13
CA GLY A 138 23.56 -27.20 -0.71
C GLY A 138 24.76 -26.88 0.17
N ASN A 139 25.06 -25.63 0.59
CA ASN A 139 26.18 -25.40 1.52
C ASN A 139 26.35 -24.05 2.26
N SER A 140 25.44 -23.07 2.19
CA SER A 140 25.64 -21.80 2.89
C SER A 140 24.45 -21.35 3.73
N THR A 141 24.66 -21.31 5.05
CA THR A 141 23.84 -20.61 6.04
C THR A 141 23.87 -19.08 5.87
N GLU A 142 24.58 -18.56 4.85
CA GLU A 142 24.76 -17.13 4.56
C GLU A 142 24.02 -16.66 3.29
N ASN A 143 22.95 -17.37 2.87
CA ASN A 143 22.13 -16.91 1.75
C ASN A 143 21.26 -15.72 2.18
N LEU A 144 21.83 -14.52 2.12
CA LEU A 144 21.18 -13.26 2.45
C LEU A 144 20.07 -12.95 1.43
N TRP A 145 18.82 -13.19 1.82
CA TRP A 145 17.66 -12.65 1.13
C TRP A 145 17.69 -11.12 1.21
N THR A 146 17.50 -10.47 0.07
CA THR A 146 17.50 -9.00 -0.03
C THR A 146 16.13 -8.52 -0.46
N ILE A 147 15.71 -7.35 0.01
CA ILE A 147 14.43 -6.75 -0.39
C ILE A 147 14.60 -6.20 -1.82
N LEU A 148 13.79 -6.71 -2.75
CA LEU A 148 13.69 -6.23 -4.12
C LEU A 148 12.65 -5.10 -4.25
N TYR A 149 11.53 -5.28 -3.58
CA TYR A 149 10.41 -4.34 -3.57
C TYR A 149 9.80 -4.30 -2.17
N LYS A 150 9.44 -3.10 -1.72
CA LYS A 150 8.69 -2.86 -0.48
C LYS A 150 7.50 -1.98 -0.84
N GLY A 151 6.31 -2.53 -0.71
CA GLY A 151 5.05 -1.86 -1.06
C GLY A 151 4.17 -1.57 0.14
N LEU A 152 2.97 -1.05 -0.14
CA LEU A 152 1.94 -0.79 0.87
C LEU A 152 0.96 -1.96 1.04
N SER A 153 0.84 -2.82 0.02
CA SER A 153 -0.09 -3.95 0.04
C SER A 153 0.49 -5.12 0.82
N SER A 154 -0.33 -5.71 1.69
CA SER A 154 -0.10 -7.07 2.21
C SER A 154 -0.67 -8.14 1.26
N GLY A 155 -1.41 -7.74 0.23
CA GLY A 155 -2.26 -8.59 -0.62
C GLY A 155 -1.62 -9.17 -1.87
N VAL A 156 -0.31 -9.08 -2.11
CA VAL A 156 0.29 -9.75 -3.29
C VAL A 156 0.06 -11.26 -3.22
N VAL A 157 -0.56 -11.82 -4.27
CA VAL A 157 -1.03 -13.22 -4.29
C VAL A 157 -0.40 -14.09 -5.37
N SER A 158 0.38 -13.56 -6.30
CA SER A 158 1.17 -14.34 -7.27
C SER A 158 2.34 -13.52 -7.80
N LEU A 159 3.43 -14.20 -8.14
CA LEU A 159 4.64 -13.64 -8.73
C LEU A 159 4.98 -14.47 -9.98
N ALA A 160 5.52 -13.82 -11.01
CA ALA A 160 6.08 -14.52 -12.16
C ALA A 160 7.31 -13.77 -12.70
N VAL A 161 8.36 -14.51 -13.04
CA VAL A 161 9.65 -13.98 -13.51
C VAL A 161 9.74 -14.13 -15.03
N ASP A 162 10.02 -13.03 -15.71
CA ASP A 162 10.45 -13.04 -17.10
C ASP A 162 11.98 -13.12 -17.14
N TRP A 163 12.47 -14.35 -17.32
CA TRP A 163 13.90 -14.66 -17.44
C TRP A 163 14.52 -14.18 -18.76
N VAL A 164 13.70 -13.85 -19.77
CA VAL A 164 14.17 -13.41 -21.09
C VAL A 164 14.47 -11.92 -21.09
N SER A 165 13.56 -11.09 -20.58
CA SER A 165 13.75 -9.63 -20.51
C SER A 165 14.19 -9.12 -19.13
N HIS A 166 14.41 -10.04 -18.19
CA HIS A 166 14.85 -9.76 -16.81
C HIS A 166 13.90 -8.82 -16.06
N ASN A 167 12.64 -9.21 -15.98
CA ASN A 167 11.60 -8.51 -15.22
C ASN A 167 10.87 -9.46 -14.26
N ILE A 168 10.24 -8.92 -13.23
CA ILE A 168 9.31 -9.64 -12.36
C ILE A 168 7.94 -8.98 -12.43
N TYR A 169 6.90 -9.79 -12.45
CA TYR A 169 5.50 -9.37 -12.47
C TYR A 169 4.79 -9.91 -11.24
N TRP A 170 3.78 -9.19 -10.76
CA TRP A 170 2.94 -9.66 -9.67
C TRP A 170 1.52 -9.14 -9.77
N THR A 171 0.60 -9.90 -9.19
CA THR A 171 -0.80 -9.53 -9.04
C THR A 171 -1.08 -9.14 -7.60
N ASP A 172 -1.93 -8.14 -7.42
CA ASP A 172 -2.37 -7.75 -6.10
C ASP A 172 -3.85 -7.32 -6.13
N PRO A 173 -4.74 -8.14 -5.54
CA PRO A 173 -6.18 -7.90 -5.49
C PRO A 173 -6.58 -6.69 -4.63
N THR A 174 -5.75 -6.27 -3.68
CA THR A 174 -6.08 -5.15 -2.80
C THR A 174 -6.14 -3.86 -3.59
N PHE A 175 -5.12 -3.62 -4.41
CA PHE A 175 -5.06 -2.46 -5.30
C PHE A 175 -5.56 -2.73 -6.73
N LYS A 176 -5.97 -3.97 -7.02
CA LYS A 176 -6.53 -4.40 -8.31
C LYS A 176 -5.60 -4.12 -9.48
N TRP A 177 -4.34 -4.44 -9.30
CA TRP A 177 -3.29 -4.16 -10.28
C TRP A 177 -2.46 -5.41 -10.61
N ILE A 178 -1.86 -5.34 -11.80
CA ILE A 178 -0.76 -6.19 -12.24
C ILE A 178 0.42 -5.26 -12.47
N MET A 179 1.52 -5.58 -11.81
CA MET A 179 2.71 -4.76 -11.73
C MET A 179 3.87 -5.40 -12.47
N VAL A 180 4.84 -4.59 -12.89
CA VAL A 180 6.12 -5.04 -13.44
C VAL A 180 7.27 -4.27 -12.81
N GLN A 181 8.38 -4.95 -12.51
CA GLN A 181 9.62 -4.34 -12.05
C GLN A 181 10.82 -4.92 -12.79
N SER A 182 11.78 -4.05 -13.15
CA SER A 182 13.03 -4.50 -13.75
C SER A 182 13.94 -5.18 -12.74
N LEU A 183 14.42 -6.38 -13.07
CA LEU A 183 15.42 -7.12 -12.29
C LEU A 183 16.86 -6.73 -12.65
N SER A 184 17.04 -6.02 -13.76
CA SER A 184 18.33 -5.53 -14.26
C SER A 184 18.78 -4.24 -13.56
N SER A 185 17.87 -3.50 -12.94
CA SER A 185 18.19 -2.27 -12.21
C SER A 185 18.50 -2.53 -10.73
N THR A 186 19.38 -1.71 -10.16
CA THR A 186 19.60 -1.64 -8.70
C THR A 186 18.66 -0.64 -8.02
N ASP A 187 17.96 0.19 -8.79
CA ASP A 187 16.95 1.13 -8.28
C ASP A 187 15.65 0.36 -7.98
N THR A 188 15.33 0.21 -6.70
CA THR A 188 14.14 -0.49 -6.21
C THR A 188 12.83 0.20 -6.60
N SER A 189 12.88 1.45 -7.09
CA SER A 189 11.73 2.18 -7.64
C SER A 189 11.50 1.94 -9.15
N MET A 190 12.26 1.05 -9.79
CA MET A 190 12.11 0.71 -11.23
C MET A 190 10.96 -0.25 -11.48
N PHE A 191 9.78 0.11 -10.98
CA PHE A 191 8.52 -0.60 -11.21
C PHE A 191 7.50 0.30 -11.89
N ARG A 192 6.44 -0.31 -12.42
CA ARG A 192 5.31 0.37 -13.04
C ARG A 192 4.04 -0.46 -12.86
N VAL A 193 2.91 0.22 -12.68
CA VAL A 193 1.59 -0.38 -12.89
C VAL A 193 1.41 -0.70 -14.38
N LEU A 194 1.20 -1.98 -14.69
CA LEU A 194 1.05 -2.46 -16.06
C LEU A 194 -0.42 -2.54 -16.48
N ILE A 195 -1.26 -3.15 -15.64
CA ILE A 195 -2.70 -3.30 -15.86
C ILE A 195 -3.43 -2.93 -14.57
N GLN A 196 -4.44 -2.09 -14.68
CA GLN A 196 -5.33 -1.68 -13.56
C GLN A 196 -6.79 -1.56 -13.99
N GLU A 197 -7.05 -1.34 -15.28
CA GLU A 197 -8.41 -1.19 -15.80
C GLU A 197 -9.15 -2.52 -15.78
N ASN A 198 -10.42 -2.52 -15.39
CA ASN A 198 -11.30 -3.70 -15.42
C ASN A 198 -10.67 -4.95 -14.75
N LEU A 199 -9.97 -4.74 -13.64
CA LEU A 199 -9.52 -5.80 -12.75
C LEU A 199 -10.39 -5.80 -11.50
N TYR A 200 -10.82 -6.97 -11.05
CA TYR A 200 -11.63 -7.08 -9.84
C TYR A 200 -10.82 -7.64 -8.67
N ARG A 201 -10.25 -8.83 -8.84
CA ARG A 201 -9.36 -9.55 -7.91
C ARG A 201 -8.36 -10.39 -8.73
N PRO A 202 -7.35 -9.76 -9.38
CA PRO A 202 -6.31 -10.47 -10.11
C PRO A 202 -5.55 -11.43 -9.18
N HIS A 203 -5.46 -12.70 -9.54
CA HIS A 203 -5.00 -13.74 -8.62
C HIS A 203 -3.82 -14.58 -9.13
N ALA A 204 -4.04 -15.62 -9.93
CA ALA A 204 -2.93 -16.42 -10.46
C ALA A 204 -2.24 -15.67 -11.62
N LEU A 205 -0.94 -15.84 -11.78
CA LEU A 205 -0.13 -15.18 -12.81
C LEU A 205 0.81 -16.18 -13.46
N ALA A 206 0.93 -16.13 -14.78
CA ALA A 206 1.92 -16.90 -15.54
C ALA A 206 2.40 -16.09 -16.75
N LEU A 207 3.59 -16.41 -17.25
CA LEU A 207 4.24 -15.72 -18.36
C LEU A 207 4.65 -16.74 -19.40
N ASP A 208 4.60 -16.39 -20.68
CA ASP A 208 5.42 -17.01 -21.72
C ASP A 208 6.25 -15.92 -22.39
N PRO A 209 7.50 -15.71 -21.94
CA PRO A 209 8.34 -14.67 -22.52
C PRO A 209 8.75 -14.92 -23.97
N SER A 210 8.76 -16.17 -24.43
CA SER A 210 9.15 -16.52 -25.81
C SER A 210 8.10 -16.05 -26.82
N ASP A 211 6.82 -16.21 -26.46
CA ASP A 211 5.67 -15.73 -27.21
C ASP A 211 5.23 -14.31 -26.81
N ALA A 212 5.92 -13.70 -25.85
CA ALA A 212 5.63 -12.38 -25.29
C ALA A 212 4.22 -12.26 -24.69
N LEU A 213 3.74 -13.31 -24.01
CA LEU A 213 2.42 -13.40 -23.42
C LEU A 213 2.44 -13.33 -21.89
N LEU A 214 1.43 -12.65 -21.35
CA LEU A 214 1.12 -12.55 -19.93
C LEU A 214 -0.27 -13.17 -19.71
N PHE A 215 -0.40 -14.05 -18.73
CA PHE A 215 -1.65 -14.71 -18.39
C PHE A 215 -1.99 -14.50 -16.92
N TRP A 216 -3.26 -14.26 -16.61
CA TRP A 216 -3.71 -14.19 -15.23
C TRP A 216 -5.13 -14.68 -15.06
N SER A 217 -5.49 -15.03 -13.82
CA SER A 217 -6.89 -15.19 -13.42
C SER A 217 -7.40 -13.94 -12.72
N ASP A 218 -8.67 -13.60 -12.95
CA ASP A 218 -9.34 -12.50 -12.24
C ASP A 218 -10.64 -13.01 -11.59
N ILE A 219 -10.71 -12.96 -10.25
CA ILE A 219 -11.82 -13.52 -9.46
C ILE A 219 -12.91 -12.46 -9.30
N GLY A 220 -13.56 -12.13 -10.41
CA GLY A 220 -14.66 -11.18 -10.51
C GLY A 220 -16.01 -11.70 -10.05
N ARG A 221 -17.08 -11.01 -10.48
CA ARG A 221 -18.45 -11.57 -10.49
C ARG A 221 -18.50 -12.90 -11.26
N PHE A 222 -17.68 -12.99 -12.31
CA PHE A 222 -17.35 -14.23 -13.01
C PHE A 222 -15.84 -14.36 -13.00
N THR A 223 -15.33 -15.52 -12.58
CA THR A 223 -13.89 -15.80 -12.63
C THR A 223 -13.45 -16.00 -14.07
N THR A 224 -12.43 -15.27 -14.48
CA THR A 224 -11.86 -15.32 -15.84
C THR A 224 -10.42 -15.78 -15.81
N ILE A 225 -9.95 -16.34 -16.94
CA ILE A 225 -8.53 -16.40 -17.29
C ILE A 225 -8.35 -15.54 -18.52
N GLU A 226 -7.37 -14.64 -18.45
CA GLU A 226 -7.10 -13.63 -19.45
C GLU A 226 -5.66 -13.71 -19.95
N VAL A 227 -5.45 -13.15 -21.13
CA VAL A 227 -4.15 -13.05 -21.80
C VAL A 227 -3.95 -11.64 -22.32
N SER A 228 -2.71 -11.15 -22.27
CA SER A 228 -2.25 -9.95 -22.97
C SER A 228 -0.83 -10.18 -23.49
N SER A 229 -0.28 -9.20 -24.20
CA SER A 229 1.18 -9.13 -24.33
C SER A 229 1.82 -8.84 -22.97
N LEU A 230 3.12 -9.06 -22.84
CA LEU A 230 3.90 -8.67 -21.64
C LEU A 230 3.83 -7.16 -21.35
N SER A 231 3.50 -6.33 -22.34
CA SER A 231 3.26 -4.89 -22.17
C SER A 231 1.83 -4.53 -21.76
N GLY A 232 0.98 -5.54 -21.45
CA GLY A 232 -0.41 -5.35 -21.06
C GLY A 232 -1.37 -5.05 -22.22
N ARG A 233 -0.87 -5.02 -23.46
CA ARG A 233 -1.67 -4.69 -24.66
C ARG A 233 -2.38 -5.92 -25.21
N ASN A 234 -3.37 -5.69 -26.07
CA ASN A 234 -4.14 -6.75 -26.73
C ASN A 234 -4.80 -7.74 -25.75
N ARG A 235 -5.21 -7.23 -24.57
CA ARG A 235 -5.89 -8.00 -23.53
C ARG A 235 -7.15 -8.69 -24.06
N LYS A 236 -7.31 -9.98 -23.74
CA LYS A 236 -8.46 -10.82 -24.10
C LYS A 236 -8.77 -11.83 -23.00
N THR A 237 -10.06 -12.09 -22.79
CA THR A 237 -10.50 -13.22 -21.96
C THR A 237 -10.50 -14.52 -22.77
N ILE A 238 -9.83 -15.55 -22.27
CA ILE A 238 -9.75 -16.87 -22.91
C ILE A 238 -10.59 -17.95 -22.21
N VAL A 239 -10.91 -17.75 -20.92
CA VAL A 239 -11.85 -18.59 -20.18
C VAL A 239 -12.76 -17.68 -19.33
N ILE A 240 -14.08 -17.86 -19.41
CA ILE A 240 -15.07 -17.00 -18.72
C ILE A 240 -16.14 -17.78 -17.93
N SER A 241 -16.15 -19.10 -18.03
CA SER A 241 -17.20 -19.92 -17.42
C SER A 241 -16.62 -21.15 -16.75
N ASN A 242 -17.37 -21.75 -15.83
CA ASN A 242 -16.97 -22.93 -15.09
C ASN A 242 -15.62 -22.75 -14.37
N LEU A 243 -15.39 -21.56 -13.81
CA LEU A 243 -14.29 -21.22 -12.92
C LEU A 243 -14.90 -20.65 -11.64
N LEU A 244 -14.35 -21.02 -10.49
CA LEU A 244 -14.70 -20.44 -9.19
C LEU A 244 -13.51 -19.67 -8.64
N ARG A 245 -12.39 -20.37 -8.39
CA ARG A 245 -11.22 -19.75 -7.78
C ARG A 245 -9.92 -20.34 -8.30
N THR A 246 -9.41 -19.75 -9.38
CA THR A 246 -8.15 -20.17 -10.00
C THR A 246 -6.96 -19.53 -9.28
N ASN A 247 -6.34 -20.27 -8.35
CA ASN A 247 -5.24 -19.77 -7.51
C ASN A 247 -3.84 -20.06 -8.08
N GLY A 248 -3.69 -21.14 -8.84
CA GLY A 248 -2.43 -21.54 -9.49
C GLY A 248 -2.56 -21.54 -11.01
N LEU A 249 -1.55 -21.05 -11.71
CA LEU A 249 -1.50 -20.96 -13.16
C LEU A 249 -0.06 -21.13 -13.64
N THR A 250 0.15 -21.95 -14.67
CA THR A 250 1.46 -22.11 -15.30
C THR A 250 1.33 -22.31 -16.80
N ALA A 251 2.35 -21.89 -17.55
CA ALA A 251 2.39 -21.92 -18.99
C ALA A 251 3.39 -22.99 -19.46
N ASP A 252 2.94 -23.92 -20.30
CA ASP A 252 3.81 -24.86 -21.02
C ASP A 252 4.18 -24.26 -22.37
N HIS A 253 5.38 -23.67 -22.42
CA HIS A 253 5.93 -23.00 -23.61
C HIS A 253 6.07 -23.93 -24.81
N GLN A 254 6.36 -25.21 -24.59
CA GLN A 254 6.52 -26.17 -25.69
C GLN A 254 5.16 -26.62 -26.23
N GLY A 255 4.18 -26.75 -25.33
CA GLY A 255 2.82 -27.19 -25.68
C GLY A 255 1.89 -26.07 -26.15
N HIS A 256 2.22 -24.80 -25.90
CA HIS A 256 1.33 -23.63 -26.02
C HIS A 256 0.00 -23.84 -25.27
N ARG A 257 0.11 -24.30 -24.02
CA ARG A 257 -1.03 -24.59 -23.13
C ARG A 257 -0.83 -24.01 -21.75
N LEU A 258 -1.94 -23.60 -21.14
CA LEU A 258 -2.00 -23.29 -19.72
C LEU A 258 -2.44 -24.52 -18.95
N TYR A 259 -1.90 -24.65 -17.75
CA TYR A 259 -2.37 -25.56 -16.71
C TYR A 259 -2.73 -24.73 -15.49
N PHE A 260 -3.88 -25.01 -14.88
CA PHE A 260 -4.38 -24.20 -13.78
C PHE A 260 -5.10 -25.04 -12.73
N ALA A 261 -4.98 -24.58 -11.48
CA ALA A 261 -5.63 -25.16 -10.31
C ALA A 261 -6.81 -24.29 -9.90
N ASP A 262 -8.02 -24.85 -9.95
CA ASP A 262 -9.20 -24.22 -9.38
C ASP A 262 -9.48 -24.82 -8.00
N THR A 263 -9.18 -24.01 -6.97
CA THR A 263 -9.17 -24.42 -5.57
C THR A 263 -10.57 -24.69 -5.03
N GLU A 264 -11.60 -24.00 -5.54
CA GLU A 264 -12.98 -24.18 -5.07
C GLU A 264 -13.74 -25.25 -5.87
N ARG A 265 -13.20 -25.66 -7.03
CA ARG A 265 -13.73 -26.78 -7.82
C ARG A 265 -12.99 -28.09 -7.57
N ASP A 266 -11.92 -28.08 -6.78
CA ASP A 266 -11.03 -29.21 -6.54
C ASP A 266 -10.50 -29.84 -7.85
N THR A 267 -10.15 -29.00 -8.84
CA THR A 267 -9.73 -29.45 -10.18
C THR A 267 -8.38 -28.89 -10.63
N VAL A 268 -7.61 -29.73 -11.33
CA VAL A 268 -6.49 -29.32 -12.17
C VAL A 268 -6.91 -29.45 -13.63
N GLU A 269 -6.80 -28.36 -14.37
CA GLU A 269 -7.31 -28.24 -15.73
C GLU A 269 -6.24 -27.77 -16.70
N THR A 270 -6.50 -27.91 -18.00
CA THR A 270 -5.67 -27.41 -19.08
C THR A 270 -6.49 -26.74 -20.16
N VAL A 271 -5.93 -25.75 -20.84
CA VAL A 271 -6.51 -25.06 -22.00
C VAL A 271 -5.39 -24.60 -22.93
N THR A 272 -5.62 -24.48 -24.23
CA THR A 272 -4.66 -23.83 -25.14
C THR A 272 -4.60 -22.32 -24.89
N TYR A 273 -3.55 -21.64 -25.35
CA TYR A 273 -3.42 -20.18 -25.20
C TYR A 273 -4.55 -19.36 -25.83
N ASP A 274 -5.29 -19.93 -26.79
CA ASP A 274 -6.46 -19.29 -27.41
C ASP A 274 -7.80 -19.64 -26.72
N GLY A 275 -7.77 -20.38 -25.61
CA GLY A 275 -8.97 -20.77 -24.86
C GLY A 275 -9.66 -22.05 -25.36
N THR A 276 -9.12 -22.71 -26.40
CA THR A 276 -9.69 -23.94 -26.96
C THR A 276 -9.18 -25.21 -26.26
N ASP A 277 -9.77 -26.36 -26.62
CA ASP A 277 -9.39 -27.69 -26.11
C ASP A 277 -9.25 -27.77 -24.57
N ARG A 278 -10.14 -27.09 -23.83
CA ARG A 278 -10.16 -27.11 -22.38
C ARG A 278 -10.52 -28.50 -21.84
N LYS A 279 -9.73 -29.03 -20.90
CA LYS A 279 -9.92 -30.36 -20.30
C LYS A 279 -9.63 -30.32 -18.80
N ILE A 280 -10.37 -31.12 -18.03
CA ILE A 280 -10.04 -31.44 -16.64
C ILE A 280 -9.07 -32.63 -16.66
N LEU A 281 -7.88 -32.47 -16.08
CA LEU A 281 -6.89 -33.55 -15.95
C LEU A 281 -7.09 -34.35 -14.67
N LEU A 282 -7.43 -33.66 -13.58
CA LEU A 282 -7.68 -34.28 -12.28
C LEU A 282 -8.82 -33.54 -11.60
N ALA A 283 -9.78 -34.30 -11.07
CA ALA A 283 -10.81 -33.83 -10.16
C ALA A 283 -10.80 -34.73 -8.94
N LYS A 284 -10.55 -34.17 -7.75
CA LYS A 284 -10.43 -34.96 -6.53
C LYS A 284 -11.12 -34.23 -5.38
N ALA A 285 -12.30 -34.72 -5.00
CA ALA A 285 -13.07 -34.12 -3.92
C ALA A 285 -12.26 -34.02 -2.63
N ARG A 286 -12.38 -32.89 -1.93
CA ARG A 286 -11.66 -32.54 -0.69
C ARG A 286 -10.15 -32.29 -0.87
N SER A 287 -9.69 -32.10 -2.11
CA SER A 287 -8.37 -31.54 -2.37
C SER A 287 -8.49 -30.06 -2.64
N SER A 288 -7.60 -29.25 -2.07
CA SER A 288 -7.55 -27.81 -2.28
C SER A 288 -6.26 -27.50 -3.03
N PHE A 289 -6.26 -27.66 -4.36
CA PHE A 289 -5.09 -27.35 -5.18
C PHE A 289 -4.80 -25.85 -5.15
N ILE A 290 -3.59 -25.46 -4.74
CA ILE A 290 -3.21 -24.07 -4.44
C ILE A 290 -2.37 -23.48 -5.57
N ASP A 291 -1.41 -24.25 -6.07
CA ASP A 291 -0.45 -23.80 -7.07
C ASP A 291 -0.02 -24.95 -7.98
N VAL A 292 0.49 -24.63 -9.18
CA VAL A 292 0.89 -25.61 -10.19
C VAL A 292 2.13 -25.15 -10.94
N ALA A 293 3.09 -26.06 -11.14
CA ALA A 293 4.24 -25.86 -12.01
C ALA A 293 4.32 -27.00 -13.04
N VAL A 294 4.82 -26.70 -14.23
CA VAL A 294 5.02 -27.69 -15.31
C VAL A 294 6.50 -27.93 -15.56
N TYR A 295 6.87 -29.19 -15.76
CA TYR A 295 8.18 -29.54 -16.29
C TYR A 295 8.11 -30.86 -17.06
N GLN A 296 8.61 -30.83 -18.31
CA GLN A 296 8.53 -31.95 -19.25
C GLN A 296 7.09 -32.50 -19.35
N ASP A 297 6.88 -33.78 -19.06
CA ASP A 297 5.58 -34.46 -19.16
C ASP A 297 4.75 -34.45 -17.87
N SER A 298 5.21 -33.72 -16.84
CA SER A 298 4.63 -33.75 -15.50
C SER A 298 4.20 -32.36 -15.04
N LEU A 299 3.07 -32.31 -14.34
CA LEU A 299 2.62 -31.19 -13.53
C LEU A 299 2.91 -31.49 -12.06
N TYR A 300 3.42 -30.50 -11.35
CA TYR A 300 3.68 -30.53 -9.92
C TYR A 300 2.66 -29.59 -9.26
N VAL A 301 1.73 -30.16 -8.50
CA VAL A 301 0.58 -29.42 -7.96
C VAL A 301 0.62 -29.46 -6.44
N ALA A 302 0.66 -28.29 -5.82
CA ALA A 302 0.62 -28.14 -4.38
C ALA A 302 -0.82 -28.20 -3.85
N ASP A 303 -1.08 -29.05 -2.86
CA ASP A 303 -2.34 -29.14 -2.10
C ASP A 303 -2.08 -28.74 -0.63
N MET A 304 -3.11 -28.59 0.21
CA MET A 304 -2.96 -28.27 1.64
C MET A 304 -2.21 -29.31 2.49
N GLY A 305 -1.75 -30.43 1.92
CA GLY A 305 -1.00 -31.45 2.65
C GLY A 305 -0.25 -32.47 1.79
N ALA A 306 -0.27 -32.33 0.46
CA ALA A 306 0.48 -33.21 -0.42
C ALA A 306 1.00 -32.47 -1.66
N LEU A 307 2.05 -33.01 -2.26
CA LEU A 307 2.48 -32.68 -3.61
C LEU A 307 1.93 -33.74 -4.56
N TYR A 308 1.18 -33.31 -5.56
CA TYR A 308 0.72 -34.17 -6.64
C TYR A 308 1.65 -34.07 -7.84
N VAL A 309 1.98 -35.22 -8.43
CA VAL A 309 2.66 -35.31 -9.72
C VAL A 309 1.67 -35.90 -10.71
N ILE A 310 1.28 -35.11 -11.71
CA ILE A 310 0.24 -35.45 -12.68
C ILE A 310 0.88 -35.52 -14.06
N ASN A 311 0.71 -36.64 -14.77
CA ASN A 311 1.14 -36.73 -16.15
C ASN A 311 0.23 -35.88 -17.05
N LYS A 312 0.81 -34.93 -17.79
CA LYS A 312 0.06 -33.93 -18.57
C LYS A 312 -0.72 -34.51 -19.74
N THR A 313 -0.38 -35.72 -20.20
CA THR A 313 -1.01 -36.35 -21.37
C THR A 313 -2.20 -37.25 -21.03
N ASN A 314 -2.11 -38.02 -19.95
CA ASN A 314 -3.13 -39.00 -19.58
C ASN A 314 -3.83 -38.70 -18.25
N GLY A 315 -3.39 -37.69 -17.50
CA GLY A 315 -3.99 -37.29 -16.22
C GLY A 315 -3.68 -38.24 -15.05
N ASN A 316 -2.84 -39.26 -15.25
CA ASN A 316 -2.44 -40.15 -14.18
C ASN A 316 -1.70 -39.35 -13.10
N ALA A 317 -2.18 -39.45 -11.87
CA ALA A 317 -1.67 -38.70 -10.75
C ALA A 317 -1.21 -39.64 -9.63
N PHE A 318 -0.11 -39.28 -8.98
CA PHE A 318 0.26 -39.80 -7.67
C PHE A 318 0.54 -38.64 -6.73
N SER A 319 0.34 -38.85 -5.43
CA SER A 319 0.62 -37.86 -4.40
C SER A 319 1.74 -38.34 -3.50
N MET A 320 2.59 -37.41 -3.07
CA MET A 320 3.57 -37.59 -2.02
C MET A 320 3.22 -36.66 -0.86
N GLU A 321 3.10 -37.23 0.33
CA GLU A 321 3.05 -36.46 1.57
C GLU A 321 4.47 -36.00 1.91
N ILE A 322 4.65 -34.70 2.16
CA ILE A 322 5.97 -34.14 2.51
C ILE A 322 5.90 -33.62 3.96
N GLY A 323 6.15 -34.52 4.92
CA GLY A 323 6.35 -34.21 6.35
C GLY A 323 5.07 -34.15 7.20
N GLU A 324 5.21 -34.45 8.50
CA GLU A 324 4.14 -34.72 9.49
C GLU A 324 3.02 -33.66 9.57
N ASP A 325 1.80 -34.10 9.25
CA ASP A 325 0.44 -33.74 9.70
C ASP A 325 -0.03 -32.27 9.86
N ASP A 326 0.81 -31.23 9.76
CA ASP A 326 0.41 -29.86 10.16
C ASP A 326 0.87 -28.71 9.23
N PHE A 327 1.31 -28.98 7.99
CA PHE A 327 1.78 -27.95 7.04
C PHE A 327 0.90 -27.84 5.79
N GLY A 328 0.50 -26.63 5.40
CA GLY A 328 -0.13 -26.34 4.11
C GLY A 328 0.85 -25.70 3.12
N TYR A 329 0.94 -26.20 1.89
CA TYR A 329 1.83 -25.61 0.88
C TYR A 329 1.25 -24.32 0.29
N ALA A 330 2.09 -23.36 -0.08
CA ALA A 330 1.65 -22.04 -0.55
C ALA A 330 2.09 -21.69 -1.98
N GLY A 331 3.14 -22.32 -2.50
CA GLY A 331 3.57 -22.13 -3.88
C GLY A 331 4.60 -23.17 -4.30
N VAL A 332 4.71 -23.43 -5.61
CA VAL A 332 5.63 -24.40 -6.22
C VAL A 332 6.22 -23.85 -7.51
N ALA A 333 7.53 -24.02 -7.68
CA ALA A 333 8.27 -23.65 -8.89
C ALA A 333 9.28 -24.75 -9.25
N VAL A 334 9.58 -24.90 -10.54
CA VAL A 334 10.58 -25.88 -11.03
C VAL A 334 11.85 -25.16 -11.45
N PHE A 335 12.97 -25.62 -10.90
CA PHE A 335 14.30 -25.17 -11.22
C PHE A 335 15.00 -26.17 -12.15
N HIS A 336 15.11 -25.81 -13.42
CA HIS A 336 15.91 -26.51 -14.43
C HIS A 336 16.20 -25.57 -15.62
N GLU A 337 17.40 -25.62 -16.19
CA GLU A 337 17.79 -24.75 -17.32
C GLU A 337 16.84 -24.91 -18.52
N GLU A 338 16.39 -26.13 -18.84
CA GLU A 338 15.45 -26.38 -19.94
C GLU A 338 14.03 -25.84 -19.70
N ALA A 339 13.66 -25.51 -18.46
CA ALA A 339 12.35 -24.94 -18.17
C ALA A 339 12.25 -23.48 -18.65
N GLN A 340 13.38 -22.82 -18.90
CA GLN A 340 13.47 -21.40 -19.27
C GLN A 340 14.34 -21.21 -20.52
N PRO A 341 13.83 -21.58 -21.72
CA PRO A 341 14.56 -21.41 -22.97
C PRO A 341 14.85 -19.92 -23.26
N VAL A 342 15.97 -19.64 -23.93
CA VAL A 342 16.52 -18.27 -24.02
C VAL A 342 16.48 -17.71 -25.44
N THR A 343 15.89 -16.54 -25.61
CA THR A 343 16.24 -15.59 -26.67
C THR A 343 15.96 -14.16 -26.19
N ASP A 344 16.94 -13.54 -25.51
CA ASP A 344 16.79 -12.16 -24.99
C ASP A 344 16.68 -11.16 -26.16
N ARG A 345 15.50 -10.54 -26.29
CA ARG A 345 15.21 -9.50 -27.30
C ARG A 345 15.45 -8.08 -26.78
N CYS A 346 15.74 -7.94 -25.48
CA CYS A 346 15.91 -6.68 -24.77
C CYS A 346 17.37 -6.26 -24.56
N GLN A 347 18.31 -7.21 -24.58
CA GLN A 347 19.73 -6.99 -24.29
C GLN A 347 20.35 -5.77 -25.00
N ASP A 348 19.99 -5.53 -26.27
CA ASP A 348 20.51 -4.44 -27.09
C ASP A 348 19.44 -3.42 -27.52
N TYR A 349 18.22 -3.49 -26.97
CA TYR A 349 17.12 -2.62 -27.42
C TYR A 349 17.29 -1.17 -26.94
N GLY A 350 17.97 -0.95 -25.81
CA GLY A 350 18.39 0.37 -25.34
C GLY A 350 17.29 1.19 -24.64
N CYS A 351 16.44 0.55 -23.85
CA CYS A 351 15.45 1.26 -23.02
C CYS A 351 16.11 2.01 -21.86
N ALA A 352 15.63 3.22 -21.56
CA ALA A 352 16.11 3.99 -20.42
C ALA A 352 15.66 3.42 -19.06
N HIS A 353 14.45 2.85 -18.99
CA HIS A 353 13.89 2.28 -17.76
C HIS A 353 13.63 0.77 -17.88
N ILE A 354 12.47 0.36 -18.39
CA ILE A 354 12.06 -1.05 -18.42
C ILE A 354 11.91 -1.49 -19.88
N CYS A 355 12.52 -2.61 -20.24
CA CYS A 355 12.37 -3.25 -21.55
C CYS A 355 11.50 -4.49 -21.42
N LEU A 356 10.49 -4.62 -22.28
CA LEU A 356 9.59 -5.78 -22.32
C LEU A 356 9.68 -6.46 -23.69
N THR A 357 9.66 -7.79 -23.71
CA THR A 357 9.57 -8.55 -24.96
C THR A 357 8.20 -8.36 -25.62
N GLU A 358 8.16 -8.25 -26.94
CA GLU A 358 6.92 -8.17 -27.73
C GLU A 358 7.02 -9.10 -28.94
N LEU A 359 5.87 -9.47 -29.53
CA LEU A 359 5.85 -10.24 -30.77
C LEU A 359 6.62 -9.49 -31.87
N GLY A 360 7.72 -10.08 -32.34
CA GLY A 360 8.57 -9.51 -33.39
C GLY A 360 9.59 -8.46 -32.91
N GLY A 361 9.76 -8.22 -31.61
CA GLY A 361 10.75 -7.27 -31.10
C GLY A 361 10.71 -7.07 -29.59
N ALA A 362 10.87 -5.82 -29.17
CA ALA A 362 10.78 -5.38 -27.78
C ALA A 362 10.12 -3.99 -27.71
N THR A 363 9.68 -3.59 -26.52
CA THR A 363 9.12 -2.26 -26.27
C THR A 363 9.68 -1.69 -24.98
N CYS A 364 9.87 -0.38 -24.93
CA CYS A 364 10.27 0.31 -23.72
C CYS A 364 9.04 0.87 -23.01
N ILE A 365 9.03 0.78 -21.68
CA ILE A 365 8.10 1.49 -20.82
C ILE A 365 8.90 2.24 -19.75
N CYS A 366 8.32 3.32 -19.26
CA CYS A 366 8.90 4.11 -18.19
C CYS A 366 8.34 3.68 -16.83
N LYS A 367 9.17 3.71 -15.79
CA LYS A 367 8.70 3.57 -14.40
C LYS A 367 7.67 4.64 -14.04
N ASP A 368 6.91 4.42 -12.98
CA ASP A 368 5.90 5.38 -12.53
C ASP A 368 6.49 6.77 -12.30
N GLY A 369 5.74 7.81 -12.67
CA GLY A 369 6.19 9.21 -12.65
C GLY A 369 6.97 9.66 -13.89
N TYR A 370 7.13 8.82 -14.92
CA TYR A 370 7.85 9.16 -16.15
C TYR A 370 7.03 8.83 -17.42
N ASN A 371 7.14 9.69 -18.44
CA ASN A 371 6.56 9.48 -19.76
C ASN A 371 7.63 8.98 -20.74
N LEU A 372 7.22 8.09 -21.64
CA LEU A 372 8.06 7.63 -22.75
C LEU A 372 8.13 8.73 -23.80
N ASN A 373 9.35 9.07 -24.22
CA ASN A 373 9.59 10.08 -25.24
C ASN A 373 9.27 9.55 -26.65
N GLU A 374 9.21 10.45 -27.63
CA GLU A 374 8.90 10.10 -29.04
C GLU A 374 9.90 9.12 -29.68
N ASP A 375 11.11 8.99 -29.12
CA ASP A 375 12.09 8.00 -29.55
C ASP A 375 11.76 6.56 -29.13
N ASN A 376 10.67 6.37 -28.38
CA ASN A 376 10.20 5.11 -27.81
C ASN A 376 11.24 4.38 -26.95
N LYS A 377 12.23 5.09 -26.40
CA LYS A 377 13.32 4.51 -25.61
C LYS A 377 13.64 5.29 -24.36
N THR A 378 13.70 6.62 -24.47
CA THR A 378 14.06 7.49 -23.36
C THR A 378 12.83 7.92 -22.57
N CYS A 379 13.04 8.22 -21.29
CA CYS A 379 11.98 8.59 -20.37
C CYS A 379 12.22 9.99 -19.83
N SER A 380 11.19 10.83 -19.83
CA SER A 380 11.21 12.15 -19.21
C SER A 380 10.35 12.14 -17.95
N LEU A 381 10.85 12.80 -16.89
CA LEU A 381 10.05 12.97 -15.67
C LEU A 381 8.77 13.70 -16.05
N ILE A 382 7.64 13.21 -15.55
CA ILE A 382 6.37 13.88 -15.76
C ILE A 382 6.38 15.15 -14.89
N SER A 383 6.78 16.27 -15.49
CA SER A 383 6.81 17.59 -14.84
C SER A 383 5.42 18.11 -14.45
N THR A 384 4.38 17.37 -14.84
CA THR A 384 2.96 17.65 -14.66
C THR A 384 2.31 16.84 -13.54
N TYR A 385 3.04 15.93 -12.86
CA TYR A 385 2.46 15.04 -11.82
C TYR A 385 1.84 15.81 -10.66
N PHE A 386 2.35 17.03 -10.44
CA PHE A 386 1.85 17.95 -9.44
C PHE A 386 0.92 19.00 -10.03
N HIS A 387 0.60 19.02 -11.33
CA HIS A 387 -0.26 20.09 -11.86
C HIS A 387 -1.59 20.17 -11.14
N ARG A 388 -2.17 19.03 -10.71
CA ARG A 388 -3.30 18.92 -9.80
C ARG A 388 -3.26 17.58 -9.05
N ALA A 389 -2.81 17.57 -7.81
CA ALA A 389 -2.66 16.34 -7.03
C ALA A 389 -3.00 16.53 -5.54
N LEU A 390 -3.44 15.46 -4.91
CA LEU A 390 -3.50 15.31 -3.46
C LEU A 390 -2.13 14.85 -2.97
N VAL A 391 -1.60 15.54 -1.98
CA VAL A 391 -0.33 15.23 -1.36
C VAL A 391 -0.59 14.92 0.11
N PHE A 392 -0.22 13.74 0.55
CA PHE A 392 -0.47 13.30 1.91
C PHE A 392 0.72 12.57 2.51
N SER A 393 0.68 12.41 3.81
CA SER A 393 1.71 11.72 4.59
C SER A 393 1.12 10.50 5.28
N ASN A 394 1.83 9.37 5.28
CA ASN A 394 1.52 8.21 6.13
C ASN A 394 2.43 8.12 7.37
N ALA A 395 2.96 9.28 7.81
CA ALA A 395 4.03 9.48 8.79
C ALA A 395 5.43 9.02 8.33
N SER A 396 5.53 7.94 7.54
CA SER A 396 6.80 7.38 7.06
C SER A 396 7.19 7.82 5.64
N SER A 397 6.27 8.41 4.90
CA SER A 397 6.49 8.87 3.53
C SER A 397 5.48 9.95 3.14
N ILE A 398 5.87 10.80 2.18
CA ILE A 398 4.96 11.70 1.45
C ILE A 398 4.59 11.05 0.12
N CYS A 399 3.29 10.93 -0.10
CA CYS A 399 2.71 10.28 -1.25
C CYS A 399 1.77 11.24 -2.00
N ILE A 400 1.63 10.99 -3.30
CA ILE A 400 0.91 11.86 -4.22
C ILE A 400 -0.12 11.04 -4.97
N LEU A 401 -1.33 11.58 -5.05
CA LEU A 401 -2.44 11.01 -5.80
C LEU A 401 -2.93 12.07 -6.80
N ASP A 402 -2.94 11.74 -8.09
CA ASP A 402 -3.40 12.67 -9.13
C ASP A 402 -4.92 12.92 -9.01
N ILE A 403 -5.32 14.19 -8.91
CA ILE A 403 -6.72 14.58 -8.68
C ILE A 403 -7.51 14.70 -10.00
N THR A 404 -6.84 14.72 -11.15
CA THR A 404 -7.48 14.86 -12.47
C THR A 404 -8.22 13.59 -12.92
N VAL A 405 -8.01 12.47 -12.21
CA VAL A 405 -8.52 11.15 -12.58
C VAL A 405 -9.52 10.58 -11.57
N LEU A 406 -9.93 11.39 -10.58
CA LEU A 406 -11.01 11.07 -9.62
C LEU A 406 -12.38 10.79 -10.28
N ALA A 407 -12.49 10.94 -11.60
CA ALA A 407 -13.73 10.65 -12.31
C ALA A 407 -13.98 9.16 -12.51
N ASP A 408 -12.99 8.26 -12.59
CA ASP A 408 -13.25 6.85 -12.91
C ASP A 408 -12.16 5.82 -12.52
N PHE A 409 -10.99 6.21 -11.97
CA PHE A 409 -9.89 5.25 -11.74
C PHE A 409 -9.16 5.45 -10.41
N VAL A 410 -9.01 4.36 -9.65
CA VAL A 410 -8.20 4.28 -8.43
C VAL A 410 -6.74 4.06 -8.83
N PHE A 411 -5.87 5.05 -8.60
CA PHE A 411 -4.43 4.90 -8.72
C PHE A 411 -3.79 4.71 -7.35
N ASP A 412 -2.70 3.96 -7.32
CA ASP A 412 -1.85 3.90 -6.15
C ASP A 412 -1.17 5.26 -5.91
N PRO A 413 -1.21 5.77 -4.67
CA PRO A 413 -0.51 6.98 -4.33
C PRO A 413 1.00 6.75 -4.48
N VAL A 414 1.65 7.57 -5.30
CA VAL A 414 3.10 7.46 -5.53
C VAL A 414 3.83 8.12 -4.36
N CYS A 415 4.43 7.31 -3.50
CA CYS A 415 5.27 7.78 -2.42
C CYS A 415 6.64 8.21 -2.96
N VAL A 416 6.88 9.52 -2.96
CA VAL A 416 8.08 10.12 -3.59
C VAL A 416 9.17 10.51 -2.60
N LEU A 417 8.86 10.55 -1.30
CA LEU A 417 9.76 11.05 -0.28
C LEU A 417 9.60 10.26 1.01
N GLU A 418 10.66 9.62 1.49
CA GLU A 418 10.68 8.97 2.80
C GLU A 418 10.79 10.01 3.92
N THR A 419 10.06 9.79 5.01
CA THR A 419 10.01 10.68 6.17
C THR A 419 9.97 9.89 7.49
N THR A 420 10.11 10.56 8.62
CA THR A 420 10.03 9.94 9.94
C THR A 420 9.08 10.71 10.85
N GLY A 421 7.89 10.14 11.08
CA GLY A 421 6.90 10.68 12.01
C GLY A 421 6.29 12.01 11.57
N THR A 422 6.08 12.23 10.27
CA THR A 422 5.47 13.46 9.77
C THR A 422 4.04 13.61 10.29
N LYS A 423 3.73 14.74 10.94
CA LYS A 423 2.42 15.07 11.52
C LYS A 423 1.75 16.25 10.84
N TYR A 424 2.52 17.24 10.42
CA TYR A 424 1.99 18.44 9.77
C TYR A 424 2.70 18.70 8.46
N MET A 425 1.99 19.31 7.52
CA MET A 425 2.49 19.64 6.20
C MET A 425 1.98 21.00 5.73
N ALA A 426 2.84 21.73 5.03
CA ALA A 426 2.50 22.93 4.28
C ALA A 426 3.20 22.87 2.92
N MET A 427 2.68 23.60 1.93
CA MET A 427 3.20 23.54 0.56
C MET A 427 3.37 24.94 -0.03
N ASP A 428 4.51 25.16 -0.68
CA ASP A 428 4.74 26.27 -1.61
C ASP A 428 4.47 25.74 -3.02
N THR A 429 3.25 25.93 -3.52
CA THR A 429 2.86 25.50 -4.86
C THR A 429 3.59 26.30 -5.95
N ASP A 430 4.06 27.51 -5.64
CA ASP A 430 4.70 28.40 -6.62
C ASP A 430 6.14 27.96 -6.95
N GLN A 431 6.86 27.45 -5.95
CA GLN A 431 8.23 26.93 -6.11
C GLN A 431 8.34 25.42 -5.91
N ARG A 432 7.20 24.73 -5.81
CA ARG A 432 7.13 23.28 -5.61
C ARG A 432 7.92 22.82 -4.38
N ASN A 433 7.82 23.54 -3.26
CA ASN A 433 8.44 23.12 -2.01
C ASN A 433 7.40 22.46 -1.10
N VAL A 434 7.83 21.40 -0.41
CA VAL A 434 7.06 20.75 0.65
C VAL A 434 7.74 21.01 1.98
N PHE A 435 6.96 21.44 2.96
CA PHE A 435 7.38 21.61 4.34
C PHE A 435 6.71 20.53 5.18
N ILE A 436 7.50 19.80 5.97
CA ILE A 436 7.00 18.73 6.82
C ILE A 436 7.49 18.96 8.24
N ALA A 437 6.69 18.58 9.22
CA ALA A 437 7.07 18.66 10.62
C ALA A 437 6.79 17.34 11.34
N ASN A 438 7.74 16.94 12.17
CA ASN A 438 7.57 15.87 13.15
C ASN A 438 7.60 16.47 14.57
N ASP A 439 7.73 15.63 15.60
CA ASP A 439 7.74 16.08 17.00
C ASP A 439 8.94 16.92 17.41
N THR A 440 9.99 16.97 16.59
CA THR A 440 11.29 17.56 16.97
C THR A 440 11.75 18.70 16.08
N ALA A 441 11.34 18.71 14.82
CA ALA A 441 11.86 19.63 13.82
C ALA A 441 10.92 19.80 12.62
N ILE A 442 11.14 20.91 11.91
CA ILE A 442 10.55 21.21 10.61
C ILE A 442 11.63 21.02 9.55
N TYR A 443 11.28 20.30 8.50
CA TYR A 443 12.11 20.07 7.33
C TYR A 443 11.44 20.61 6.09
N TRP A 444 12.23 20.84 5.05
CA TRP A 444 11.73 21.24 3.75
C TRP A 444 12.51 20.55 2.64
N THR A 445 11.87 20.39 1.48
CA THR A 445 12.53 19.99 0.25
C THR A 445 11.80 20.55 -0.95
N SER A 446 12.52 20.75 -2.05
CA SER A 446 11.88 20.88 -3.35
C SER A 446 11.41 19.50 -3.80
N VAL A 447 10.19 19.45 -4.31
CA VAL A 447 9.59 18.27 -4.96
C VAL A 447 10.56 17.59 -5.95
N ASP A 448 11.35 18.39 -6.67
CA ASP A 448 12.26 17.89 -7.70
C ASP A 448 13.55 17.28 -7.10
N ASN A 449 14.03 17.81 -5.97
CA ASN A 449 15.29 17.39 -5.35
C ASN A 449 15.11 16.22 -4.35
N ARG A 450 13.92 16.08 -3.74
CA ARG A 450 13.56 15.00 -2.81
C ARG A 450 14.54 14.77 -1.65
N ASN A 451 15.36 15.76 -1.33
CA ASN A 451 16.34 15.69 -0.25
C ASN A 451 15.93 16.63 0.89
N LEU A 452 15.50 16.05 2.02
CA LEU A 452 15.03 16.80 3.18
C LEU A 452 16.15 17.62 3.83
N GLN A 453 15.89 18.91 4.02
CA GLN A 453 16.77 19.83 4.70
C GLN A 453 16.10 20.34 5.98
N LEU A 454 16.86 20.38 7.08
CA LEU A 454 16.40 21.00 8.31
C LEU A 454 16.10 22.49 8.08
N LEU A 455 14.89 22.91 8.45
CA LEU A 455 14.45 24.31 8.41
C LEU A 455 14.49 24.97 9.80
N ALA A 456 13.96 24.28 10.80
CA ALA A 456 13.91 24.76 12.19
C ALA A 456 13.84 23.60 13.18
N GLN A 457 14.47 23.77 14.34
CA GLN A 457 14.28 22.90 15.50
C GLN A 457 13.05 23.39 16.28
N LEU A 458 12.18 22.48 16.70
CA LEU A 458 11.03 22.83 17.52
C LEU A 458 11.46 23.03 18.98
N SER A 459 10.82 23.99 19.65
CA SER A 459 11.02 24.25 21.08
C SER A 459 9.87 23.74 21.95
N GLY A 460 8.78 23.31 21.31
CA GLY A 460 7.60 22.76 21.94
C GLY A 460 6.83 21.82 21.00
N SER A 461 5.65 21.43 21.44
CA SER A 461 4.77 20.48 20.79
C SER A 461 3.98 21.15 19.67
N ILE A 462 4.42 20.92 18.43
CA ILE A 462 3.77 21.46 17.24
C ILE A 462 2.34 20.94 17.10
N SER A 463 1.42 21.85 16.79
CA SER A 463 -0.02 21.57 16.74
C SER A 463 -0.71 22.00 15.43
N GLY A 464 0.01 22.65 14.53
CA GLY A 464 -0.48 23.20 13.27
C GLY A 464 0.63 23.87 12.47
N MET A 465 0.44 23.98 11.16
CA MET A 465 1.43 24.56 10.25
C MET A 465 0.77 25.13 8.99
N SER A 466 1.27 26.27 8.51
CA SER A 466 0.75 26.94 7.32
C SER A 466 1.84 27.71 6.57
N TRP A 467 1.63 27.92 5.28
CA TRP A 467 2.57 28.62 4.39
C TRP A 467 2.01 29.98 3.99
N ASP A 468 2.85 31.00 4.10
CA ASP A 468 2.60 32.32 3.55
C ASP A 468 3.29 32.48 2.20
N GLY A 469 2.52 32.35 1.12
CA GLY A 469 3.03 32.50 -0.24
C GLY A 469 3.52 33.91 -0.60
N TYR A 470 3.13 34.95 0.16
CA TYR A 470 3.49 36.33 -0.14
C TYR A 470 4.80 36.74 0.56
N ASP A 471 4.84 36.65 1.90
CA ASP A 471 6.05 37.01 2.66
C ASP A 471 7.06 35.83 2.73
N ARG A 472 6.71 34.67 2.15
CA ARG A 472 7.55 33.47 2.01
C ARG A 472 8.03 32.89 3.33
N ASN A 473 7.12 32.80 4.29
CA ASN A 473 7.39 32.23 5.60
C ASN A 473 6.50 31.02 5.88
N VAL A 474 7.09 30.01 6.53
CA VAL A 474 6.33 28.95 7.19
C VAL A 474 5.97 29.43 8.58
N TYR A 475 4.69 29.31 8.94
CA TYR A 475 4.17 29.57 10.28
C TYR A 475 3.78 28.26 10.94
N TRP A 476 4.06 28.11 12.24
CA TRP A 476 3.60 26.97 13.02
C TRP A 476 3.23 27.37 14.43
N THR A 477 2.37 26.58 15.05
CA THR A 477 1.89 26.73 16.42
C THR A 477 2.59 25.73 17.32
N GLU A 478 2.87 26.15 18.55
CA GLU A 478 3.34 25.28 19.62
C GLU A 478 2.35 25.35 20.79
N SER A 479 1.63 24.25 21.01
CA SER A 479 0.51 24.19 21.94
C SER A 479 0.90 24.34 23.41
N ASP A 480 2.05 23.79 23.80
CA ASP A 480 2.60 23.82 25.15
C ASP A 480 3.28 25.15 25.49
N THR A 481 3.95 25.78 24.53
CA THR A 481 4.61 27.07 24.74
C THR A 481 3.66 28.26 24.57
N GLY A 482 2.49 28.06 23.95
CA GLY A 482 1.50 29.11 23.72
C GLY A 482 1.96 30.13 22.68
N LYS A 483 2.72 29.68 21.66
CA LYS A 483 3.36 30.54 20.67
C LYS A 483 2.98 30.17 19.25
N ILE A 484 2.98 31.17 18.38
CA ILE A 484 3.08 30.99 16.93
C ILE A 484 4.45 31.49 16.51
N TRP A 485 5.15 30.67 15.75
CA TRP A 485 6.46 30.95 15.22
C TRP A 485 6.41 31.13 13.71
N ARG A 486 7.44 31.75 13.15
CA ARG A 486 7.66 31.80 11.71
C ARG A 486 9.13 31.73 11.33
N THR A 487 9.41 31.25 10.13
CA THR A 487 10.75 31.22 9.54
C THR A 487 10.66 31.24 8.02
N SER A 488 11.75 31.62 7.35
CA SER A 488 11.89 31.56 5.89
C SER A 488 12.95 30.53 5.50
N ILE A 489 12.88 30.04 4.26
CA ILE A 489 13.90 29.13 3.70
C ILE A 489 15.27 29.82 3.67
N GLU A 490 15.28 31.13 3.42
CA GLU A 490 16.49 31.93 3.28
C GLU A 490 17.15 32.23 4.63
N SER A 491 16.36 32.62 5.64
CA SER A 491 16.88 32.98 6.96
C SER A 491 17.20 31.77 7.84
N LYS A 492 16.43 30.67 7.70
CA LYS A 492 16.47 29.47 8.56
C LYS A 492 16.47 29.79 10.06
N THR A 493 15.94 30.95 10.43
CA THR A 493 15.97 31.48 11.79
C THR A 493 14.53 31.64 12.25
N ALA A 494 14.14 30.86 13.25
CA ALA A 494 12.81 30.90 13.84
C ALA A 494 12.62 32.17 14.66
N HIS A 495 11.52 32.88 14.42
CA HIS A 495 11.10 34.06 15.18
C HIS A 495 9.73 33.83 15.78
N VAL A 496 9.54 34.26 17.04
CA VAL A 496 8.22 34.30 17.66
C VAL A 496 7.38 35.35 16.93
N PHE A 497 6.27 34.92 16.35
CA PHE A 497 5.28 35.78 15.71
C PHE A 497 4.25 36.29 16.72
N LEU A 498 3.67 35.38 17.51
CA LEU A 498 2.73 35.69 18.60
C LEU A 498 3.05 34.82 19.82
N GLU A 499 2.78 35.32 21.02
CA GLU A 499 2.99 34.61 22.28
C GLU A 499 1.88 34.91 23.30
N GLY A 500 1.78 34.08 24.34
CA GLY A 500 0.73 34.20 25.37
C GLY A 500 -0.63 33.64 24.93
N LEU A 501 -0.64 32.76 23.93
CA LEU A 501 -1.85 32.15 23.38
C LEU A 501 -2.29 30.96 24.25
N ALA A 502 -3.60 30.74 24.32
CA ALA A 502 -4.17 29.65 25.11
C ALA A 502 -4.18 28.35 24.30
N LYS A 503 -3.11 27.55 24.45
CA LYS A 503 -2.92 26.26 23.75
C LYS A 503 -3.28 26.31 22.27
N PRO A 504 -2.51 27.06 21.46
CA PRO A 504 -2.82 27.20 20.04
C PRO A 504 -2.77 25.83 19.34
N ARG A 505 -3.74 25.53 18.47
CA ARG A 505 -3.77 24.27 17.69
C ARG A 505 -3.42 24.51 16.23
N ASP A 506 -4.40 24.65 15.36
CA ASP A 506 -4.12 24.93 13.94
C ASP A 506 -3.85 26.42 13.71
N VAL A 507 -3.15 26.74 12.62
CA VAL A 507 -2.93 28.11 12.14
C VAL A 507 -3.19 28.20 10.65
N LEU A 508 -3.84 29.28 10.23
CA LEU A 508 -4.16 29.54 8.83
C LEU A 508 -3.72 30.96 8.48
N ILE A 509 -2.85 31.08 7.49
CA ILE A 509 -2.42 32.36 6.95
C ILE A 509 -3.27 32.69 5.72
N LEU A 510 -3.83 33.89 5.66
CA LEU A 510 -4.51 34.43 4.48
C LEU A 510 -3.71 35.63 3.94
N PRO A 511 -2.69 35.40 3.09
CA PRO A 511 -1.75 36.45 2.69
C PRO A 511 -2.42 37.65 2.02
N HIS A 512 -3.42 37.42 1.15
CA HIS A 512 -4.14 38.48 0.44
C HIS A 512 -5.01 39.36 1.35
N HIS A 513 -5.59 38.76 2.41
CA HIS A 513 -6.35 39.51 3.40
C HIS A 513 -5.45 40.13 4.47
N ARG A 514 -4.15 39.78 4.49
CA ARG A 514 -3.17 40.16 5.52
C ARG A 514 -3.65 39.76 6.93
N LEU A 515 -4.30 38.59 7.03
CA LEU A 515 -4.86 38.06 8.26
C LEU A 515 -4.24 36.70 8.61
N VAL A 516 -4.19 36.42 9.91
CA VAL A 516 -3.78 35.14 10.51
C VAL A 516 -4.90 34.68 11.42
N TYR A 517 -5.30 33.42 11.28
CA TYR A 517 -6.29 32.76 12.12
C TYR A 517 -5.66 31.60 12.86
N TRP A 518 -6.08 31.34 14.09
CA TRP A 518 -5.66 30.16 14.84
C TRP A 518 -6.77 29.68 15.77
N ILE A 519 -6.72 28.39 16.13
CA ILE A 519 -7.59 27.81 17.15
C ILE A 519 -6.91 27.99 18.51
N SER A 520 -7.67 28.41 19.52
CA SER A 520 -7.24 28.45 20.93
C SER A 520 -8.21 27.67 21.83
N GLU A 521 -7.69 27.11 22.93
CA GLU A 521 -8.48 26.41 23.96
C GLU A 521 -8.63 27.28 25.22
N ARG A 522 -9.51 28.29 25.15
CA ARG A 522 -9.81 29.20 26.28
C ARG A 522 -11.27 29.05 26.71
N ASN A 523 -11.52 28.25 27.76
CA ASN A 523 -12.86 27.96 28.27
C ASN A 523 -13.82 27.47 27.15
N GLY A 524 -13.38 26.46 26.39
CA GLY A 524 -13.98 26.04 25.12
C GLY A 524 -12.99 26.23 23.95
N SER A 525 -13.43 25.99 22.73
CA SER A 525 -12.65 26.27 21.52
C SER A 525 -13.02 27.64 20.92
N THR A 526 -12.01 28.47 20.67
CA THR A 526 -12.12 29.78 20.00
C THR A 526 -11.34 29.80 18.70
N ILE A 527 -11.84 30.56 17.72
CA ILE A 527 -11.09 30.98 16.54
C ILE A 527 -10.75 32.43 16.81
N GLU A 528 -9.46 32.71 16.84
CA GLU A 528 -8.92 34.03 17.03
C GLU A 528 -8.23 34.48 15.74
N SER A 529 -8.20 35.79 15.53
CA SER A 529 -7.57 36.39 14.36
C SER A 529 -6.75 37.61 14.73
N SER A 530 -5.74 37.88 13.91
CA SER A 530 -4.93 39.08 13.95
C SER A 530 -4.52 39.48 12.55
N ASN A 531 -4.04 40.71 12.41
CA ASN A 531 -3.30 41.11 11.22
C ASN A 531 -2.00 40.29 11.11
N ILE A 532 -1.48 40.11 9.90
CA ILE A 532 -0.22 39.39 9.63
C ILE A 532 1.04 40.04 10.22
N ASN A 533 0.90 41.24 10.79
CA ASN A 533 1.92 41.90 11.60
C ASN A 533 1.75 41.65 13.12
N GLY A 534 0.79 40.81 13.52
CA GLY A 534 0.46 40.45 14.90
C GLY A 534 -0.47 41.44 15.63
N SER A 535 -0.88 42.53 14.99
CA SER A 535 -1.77 43.54 15.60
C SER A 535 -3.26 43.17 15.53
N GLN A 536 -4.09 43.86 16.31
CA GLN A 536 -5.56 43.72 16.30
C GLN A 536 -6.06 42.28 16.58
N GLN A 537 -5.46 41.63 17.57
CA GLN A 537 -5.92 40.33 18.05
C GLN A 537 -7.34 40.43 18.59
N HIS A 538 -8.25 39.58 18.08
CA HIS A 538 -9.63 39.51 18.53
C HIS A 538 -10.19 38.09 18.34
N ILE A 539 -11.23 37.76 19.10
CA ILE A 539 -11.98 36.51 18.96
C ILE A 539 -12.98 36.68 17.82
N VAL A 540 -12.93 35.79 16.84
CA VAL A 540 -13.82 35.75 15.67
C VAL A 540 -15.05 34.90 16.00
N LEU A 541 -14.80 33.74 16.59
CA LEU A 541 -15.85 32.83 17.06
C LEU A 541 -15.45 32.21 18.39
N GLN A 542 -16.44 32.06 19.26
CA GLN A 542 -16.31 31.35 20.53
C GLN A 542 -17.44 30.33 20.66
N TYR A 543 -17.08 29.12 21.06
CA TYR A 543 -18.03 28.06 21.35
C TYR A 543 -17.88 27.60 22.79
N ASN A 544 -18.99 27.58 23.52
CA ASN A 544 -19.02 27.35 24.96
C ASN A 544 -19.38 25.90 25.36
N ASP A 545 -19.79 25.03 24.42
CA ASP A 545 -20.05 23.61 24.71
C ASP A 545 -18.82 22.74 24.38
N SER A 546 -18.91 21.44 24.68
CA SER A 546 -17.88 20.38 24.57
C SER A 546 -17.31 20.12 23.16
N LEU A 547 -17.49 21.03 22.20
CA LEU A 547 -16.90 20.93 20.85
C LEU A 547 -15.43 21.34 20.89
N LYS A 548 -14.55 20.41 20.52
CA LYS A 548 -13.13 20.66 20.31
C LYS A 548 -12.83 20.91 18.84
N TRP A 549 -12.28 22.07 18.52
CA TRP A 549 -11.88 22.40 17.16
C TRP A 549 -10.46 21.92 16.88
N THR A 550 -10.26 21.26 15.74
CA THR A 550 -8.98 20.60 15.44
C THR A 550 -8.29 21.12 14.18
N SER A 551 -9.04 21.58 13.18
CA SER A 551 -8.48 22.04 11.90
C SER A 551 -9.20 23.25 11.33
N LEU A 552 -8.44 24.12 10.67
CA LEU A 552 -8.90 25.32 9.96
C LEU A 552 -8.54 25.25 8.46
N SER A 553 -9.50 25.63 7.61
CA SER A 553 -9.27 25.79 6.18
C SER A 553 -10.08 26.97 5.63
N TYR A 554 -9.72 27.43 4.43
CA TYR A 554 -10.33 28.58 3.78
C TYR A 554 -10.71 28.29 2.35
N ASN A 555 -11.93 28.68 1.97
CA ASN A 555 -12.36 28.66 0.59
C ASN A 555 -12.21 30.07 -0.03
N PRO A 556 -11.24 30.29 -0.94
CA PRO A 556 -11.08 31.57 -1.61
C PRO A 556 -12.24 31.94 -2.55
N TYR A 557 -12.92 30.95 -3.15
CA TYR A 557 -14.02 31.18 -4.09
C TYR A 557 -15.29 31.66 -3.40
N ARG A 558 -15.56 31.15 -2.20
CA ARG A 558 -16.72 31.54 -1.39
C ARG A 558 -16.38 32.60 -0.33
N ASN A 559 -15.09 32.89 -0.15
CA ASN A 559 -14.55 33.76 0.88
C ASN A 559 -15.03 33.41 2.30
N ARG A 560 -14.95 32.12 2.66
CA ARG A 560 -15.43 31.59 3.94
C ARG A 560 -14.40 30.71 4.63
N LEU A 561 -14.41 30.77 5.96
CA LEU A 561 -13.65 29.88 6.83
C LEU A 561 -14.44 28.58 7.02
N TYR A 562 -13.71 27.48 7.07
CA TYR A 562 -14.21 26.14 7.35
C TYR A 562 -13.39 25.56 8.51
N PHE A 563 -14.05 24.85 9.41
CA PHE A 563 -13.40 24.23 10.55
C PHE A 563 -14.12 22.96 11.00
N LEU A 564 -13.32 22.06 11.55
CA LEU A 564 -13.74 20.75 12.00
C LEU A 564 -13.92 20.76 13.52
N GLY A 565 -15.12 20.42 13.98
CA GLY A 565 -15.47 20.34 15.40
C GLY A 565 -15.81 18.91 15.81
N ILE A 566 -15.17 18.41 16.87
CA ILE A 566 -15.41 17.08 17.44
C ILE A 566 -16.22 17.22 18.72
N LEU A 567 -17.37 16.53 18.81
CA LEU A 567 -18.20 16.47 20.01
C LEU A 567 -17.66 15.40 20.98
N GLU A 568 -17.33 15.79 22.21
CA GLU A 568 -16.77 14.87 23.23
C GLU A 568 -17.72 13.72 23.62
N ASP A 569 -19.04 13.91 23.50
CA ASP A 569 -20.04 12.96 24.02
C ASP A 569 -20.62 11.98 22.98
N GLU A 570 -20.42 12.17 21.66
CA GLU A 570 -21.12 11.38 20.61
C GLU A 570 -20.24 10.81 19.48
N GLU A 571 -18.90 10.90 19.52
CA GLU A 571 -18.00 10.50 18.40
C GLU A 571 -18.33 11.15 17.04
N ARG A 572 -19.14 12.22 17.03
CA ARG A 572 -19.56 12.91 15.81
C ARG A 572 -18.65 14.08 15.49
N THR A 573 -18.43 14.27 14.19
CA THR A 573 -17.68 15.41 13.66
C THR A 573 -18.57 16.31 12.82
N ASP A 574 -18.58 17.60 13.12
CA ASP A 574 -19.28 18.62 12.33
C ASP A 574 -18.30 19.45 11.51
N ILE A 575 -18.66 19.71 10.24
CA ILE A 575 -18.01 20.71 9.40
C ILE A 575 -18.81 22.00 9.52
N ILE A 576 -18.19 23.01 10.11
CA ILE A 576 -18.81 24.32 10.33
C ILE A 576 -18.12 25.33 9.42
N ASN A 577 -18.89 26.28 8.91
CA ASN A 577 -18.37 27.37 8.11
C ASN A 577 -18.96 28.73 8.50
N CYS A 578 -18.18 29.79 8.27
CA CYS A 578 -18.58 31.16 8.54
C CYS A 578 -17.86 32.14 7.59
N ASN A 579 -18.29 33.39 7.60
CA ASN A 579 -17.53 34.48 6.99
C ASN A 579 -16.23 34.74 7.76
N LEU A 580 -15.30 35.50 7.16
CA LEU A 580 -14.01 35.85 7.78
C LEU A 580 -14.15 36.61 9.11
N ASP A 581 -15.25 37.31 9.32
CA ASP A 581 -15.58 38.04 10.55
C ASP A 581 -16.39 37.19 11.57
N GLY A 582 -16.60 35.90 11.28
CA GLY A 582 -17.40 34.99 12.10
C GLY A 582 -18.91 35.06 11.86
N SER A 583 -19.39 35.98 11.02
CA SER A 583 -20.81 36.09 10.71
C SER A 583 -21.31 34.98 9.77
N ASN A 584 -22.64 34.87 9.62
CA ASN A 584 -23.31 33.93 8.72
C ASN A 584 -22.81 32.48 8.91
N ARG A 585 -22.87 31.98 10.14
CA ARG A 585 -22.46 30.61 10.45
C ARG A 585 -23.46 29.60 9.90
N ALA A 586 -22.95 28.53 9.31
CA ALA A 586 -23.72 27.35 8.95
C ALA A 586 -22.98 26.07 9.39
N SER A 587 -23.71 25.04 9.76
CA SER A 587 -23.19 23.70 10.00
C SER A 587 -23.74 22.74 8.96
N ASN A 588 -22.86 21.92 8.39
CA ASN A 588 -23.28 20.73 7.67
C ASN A 588 -23.11 19.58 8.64
N ASN A 589 -24.23 19.03 9.13
CA ASN A 589 -24.23 17.85 9.99
C ASN A 589 -23.77 16.66 9.14
N ALA A 590 -22.47 16.42 9.16
CA ALA A 590 -21.90 15.28 8.48
C ALA A 590 -22.06 14.09 9.42
N MET A 591 -22.80 13.05 9.01
CA MET A 591 -22.97 11.82 9.80
C MET A 591 -21.69 10.95 9.77
N TYR A 592 -20.54 11.54 10.10
CA TYR A 592 -19.26 10.82 10.12
C TYR A 592 -18.74 10.63 11.54
N ARG A 593 -18.23 9.41 11.79
CA ARG A 593 -17.38 9.10 12.92
C ARG A 593 -15.95 9.62 12.64
N ILE A 594 -15.41 10.34 13.62
CA ILE A 594 -14.04 10.87 13.75
C ILE A 594 -13.34 11.20 12.41
N LEU A 595 -13.50 12.45 11.94
CA LEU A 595 -12.69 12.98 10.84
C LEU A 595 -11.37 13.57 11.38
N ASN A 596 -10.26 13.29 10.70
CA ASN A 596 -8.92 13.66 11.20
C ASN A 596 -8.36 14.95 10.59
N THR A 597 -8.69 15.25 9.34
CA THR A 597 -8.19 16.43 8.62
C THR A 597 -9.28 17.00 7.71
N LEU A 598 -9.23 18.32 7.49
CA LEU A 598 -10.14 19.04 6.62
C LEU A 598 -9.33 19.92 5.68
N GLU A 599 -9.44 19.67 4.38
CA GLU A 599 -8.83 20.51 3.35
C GLU A 599 -9.90 20.93 2.35
N ILE A 600 -9.92 22.22 1.98
CA ILE A 600 -10.88 22.76 1.00
C ILE A 600 -10.15 23.00 -0.31
N TYR A 601 -10.72 22.50 -1.40
CA TYR A 601 -10.20 22.77 -2.75
C TYR A 601 -11.35 23.04 -3.72
N LYS A 602 -11.34 24.25 -4.29
CA LYS A 602 -12.39 24.77 -5.17
C LYS A 602 -13.78 24.71 -4.52
N GLY A 603 -14.62 23.80 -5.00
CA GLY A 603 -15.97 23.57 -4.54
C GLY A 603 -16.12 22.30 -3.70
N TYR A 604 -15.03 21.70 -3.22
CA TYR A 604 -15.10 20.44 -2.48
C TYR A 604 -14.42 20.54 -1.11
N THR A 605 -14.99 19.84 -0.13
CA THR A 605 -14.28 19.48 1.10
C THR A 605 -13.68 18.10 0.94
N MET A 606 -12.42 17.95 1.31
CA MET A 606 -11.75 16.66 1.43
C MET A 606 -11.55 16.38 2.91
N VAL A 607 -12.01 15.22 3.34
CA VAL A 607 -11.89 14.78 4.72
C VAL A 607 -11.30 13.39 4.74
N THR A 608 -10.54 13.08 5.77
CA THR A 608 -10.09 11.71 6.02
C THR A 608 -10.77 11.14 7.26
N SER A 609 -11.18 9.88 7.16
CA SER A 609 -11.66 9.07 8.28
C SER A 609 -10.80 7.81 8.40
N TYR A 610 -10.74 7.24 9.59
CA TYR A 610 -10.00 6.00 9.87
C TYR A 610 -10.94 4.96 10.45
N GLU A 611 -11.12 3.84 9.75
CA GLU A 611 -12.00 2.74 10.13
C GLU A 611 -11.36 1.41 9.75
N ASP A 612 -11.42 0.40 10.63
CA ASP A 612 -10.90 -0.96 10.38
C ASP A 612 -9.45 -1.02 9.83
N GLU A 613 -8.57 -0.15 10.34
CA GLU A 613 -7.17 0.02 9.90
C GLU A 613 -6.98 0.65 8.50
N LEU A 614 -8.06 1.09 7.86
CA LEU A 614 -8.07 1.78 6.58
C LEU A 614 -8.32 3.28 6.80
N THR A 615 -7.52 4.11 6.14
CA THR A 615 -7.88 5.53 5.99
C THR A 615 -8.63 5.71 4.69
N THR A 616 -9.81 6.31 4.73
CA THR A 616 -10.54 6.71 3.52
C THR A 616 -10.43 8.22 3.33
N ILE A 617 -10.28 8.65 2.07
CA ILE A 617 -10.39 10.06 1.68
C ILE A 617 -11.75 10.26 1.03
N THR A 618 -12.58 11.11 1.60
CA THR A 618 -13.93 11.38 1.09
C THR A 618 -14.03 12.81 0.60
N PHE A 619 -14.69 12.98 -0.55
CA PHE A 619 -14.95 14.27 -1.18
C PHE A 619 -16.41 14.65 -1.02
N HIS A 620 -16.69 15.88 -0.59
CA HIS A 620 -18.05 16.41 -0.53
C HIS A 620 -18.15 17.70 -1.33
N SER A 621 -19.13 17.77 -2.21
CA SER A 621 -19.46 19.00 -2.92
C SER A 621 -19.96 20.06 -1.93
N LEU A 622 -19.48 21.28 -2.08
CA LEU A 622 -19.96 22.44 -1.35
C LEU A 622 -21.22 23.04 -1.99
N ASP A 623 -21.52 22.70 -3.25
CA ASP A 623 -22.66 23.20 -4.03
C ASP A 623 -23.94 22.37 -3.81
N ASP A 624 -23.82 21.07 -3.56
CA ASP A 624 -24.96 20.19 -3.27
C ASP A 624 -25.12 20.00 -1.76
N ILE A 625 -26.09 20.69 -1.18
CA ILE A 625 -26.45 20.56 0.24
C ILE A 625 -27.15 19.21 0.51
N ASP A 626 -27.64 18.52 -0.54
CA ASP A 626 -28.54 17.35 -0.40
C ASP A 626 -28.06 16.05 -1.08
N TYR A 627 -26.94 16.01 -1.80
CA TYR A 627 -26.42 14.77 -2.38
C TYR A 627 -24.90 14.67 -2.26
N MET A 628 -24.48 13.86 -1.29
CA MET A 628 -23.11 13.42 -1.12
C MET A 628 -22.80 12.40 -2.22
N THR A 629 -22.04 12.77 -3.23
CA THR A 629 -21.36 11.78 -4.08
C THR A 629 -20.16 11.25 -3.29
N GLU A 630 -20.36 10.15 -2.57
CA GLU A 630 -19.27 9.37 -1.98
C GLU A 630 -18.42 8.80 -3.12
N GLY A 631 -17.27 9.41 -3.37
CA GLY A 631 -16.16 8.75 -4.05
C GLY A 631 -15.28 8.12 -2.98
N GLU A 632 -15.41 6.82 -2.75
CA GLU A 632 -14.47 6.05 -1.92
C GLU A 632 -13.18 5.82 -2.71
N CYS A 633 -12.03 6.30 -2.21
CA CYS A 633 -10.75 5.99 -2.81
C CYS A 633 -9.66 5.70 -1.77
N THR A 634 -8.99 4.57 -2.03
CA THR A 634 -7.65 4.12 -1.62
C THR A 634 -7.41 3.71 -0.16
N ASP A 635 -6.94 2.46 0.02
CA ASP A 635 -6.18 2.02 1.21
C ASP A 635 -4.79 2.69 1.21
N ALA A 636 -4.76 3.96 1.61
CA ALA A 636 -3.56 4.79 1.63
C ALA A 636 -2.70 4.61 2.91
N GLY A 637 -3.02 3.60 3.74
CA GLY A 637 -2.50 3.48 5.11
C GLY A 637 -2.97 4.61 6.02
N ALA A 638 -2.43 4.70 7.24
CA ALA A 638 -2.80 5.76 8.20
C ALA A 638 -2.33 7.15 7.72
N ILE A 639 -3.23 7.97 7.18
CA ILE A 639 -2.88 9.33 6.72
C ILE A 639 -2.77 10.27 7.93
N SER A 640 -1.58 10.84 8.13
CA SER A 640 -1.33 11.82 9.19
C SER A 640 -1.68 13.26 8.80
N VAL A 641 -1.55 13.62 7.52
CA VAL A 641 -1.90 14.96 6.99
C VAL A 641 -2.08 14.91 5.47
N ILE A 642 -2.98 15.74 4.93
CA ILE A 642 -3.25 15.92 3.49
C ILE A 642 -3.22 17.40 3.10
N LYS A 643 -2.76 17.69 1.88
CA LYS A 643 -2.77 19.01 1.22
C LYS A 643 -3.05 18.85 -0.26
N VAL A 644 -3.57 19.91 -0.89
CA VAL A 644 -3.74 19.94 -2.36
C VAL A 644 -2.63 20.74 -3.01
N PHE A 645 -2.11 20.19 -4.09
CA PHE A 645 -1.16 20.87 -4.95
C PHE A 645 -1.82 21.12 -6.32
N ASP A 646 -1.98 22.38 -6.71
CA ASP A 646 -2.52 22.78 -8.02
C ASP A 646 -1.71 23.94 -8.62
N GLU A 647 -0.97 23.68 -9.71
CA GLU A 647 -0.15 24.67 -10.41
C GLU A 647 -0.98 25.60 -11.31
N ASN A 648 -2.15 25.11 -11.76
CA ASN A 648 -3.07 25.86 -12.63
C ASN A 648 -3.94 26.83 -11.85
N ASN A 649 -3.78 26.93 -10.53
CA ASN A 649 -4.32 28.04 -9.76
C ASN A 649 -3.74 29.42 -10.21
N ARG A 650 -2.82 29.43 -11.19
CA ARG A 650 -2.33 30.62 -11.93
C ARG A 650 -3.10 30.98 -13.20
N GLN A 651 -3.91 30.09 -13.78
CA GLN A 651 -4.55 30.30 -15.10
C GLN A 651 -6.07 30.20 -15.04
N ASN A 652 -6.71 31.31 -14.65
CA ASN A 652 -7.98 31.67 -15.27
C ASN A 652 -7.71 32.90 -16.14
N GLU A 653 -7.54 32.66 -17.44
CA GLU A 653 -7.67 33.72 -18.44
C GLU A 653 -9.08 34.28 -18.35
N THR A 654 -9.19 35.57 -18.03
CA THR A 654 -10.36 36.37 -18.39
C THR A 654 -10.05 37.10 -19.70
N GLU A 655 -11.07 37.32 -20.55
CA GLU A 655 -10.99 37.93 -21.89
C GLU A 655 -10.35 39.35 -21.94
N ASP A 656 -9.89 39.92 -20.82
CA ASP A 656 -9.35 41.28 -20.71
C ASP A 656 -7.83 41.36 -20.38
N GLY A 657 -7.06 40.28 -20.54
CA GLY A 657 -5.59 40.38 -20.63
C GLY A 657 -4.86 40.88 -19.38
N LYS A 658 -5.37 40.62 -18.17
CA LYS A 658 -4.65 40.83 -16.91
C LYS A 658 -4.29 39.50 -16.25
N THR A 659 -2.99 39.25 -16.08
CA THR A 659 -2.43 38.06 -15.43
C THR A 659 -2.49 38.16 -13.90
N CYS A 660 -3.03 37.15 -13.22
CA CYS A 660 -3.02 37.00 -11.75
C CYS A 660 -2.09 35.84 -11.33
N MET A 661 -1.27 36.05 -10.29
CA MET A 661 -0.51 34.97 -9.62
C MET A 661 -1.28 34.47 -8.40
N SER A 662 -1.25 33.15 -8.20
CA SER A 662 -1.77 32.35 -7.07
C SER A 662 -3.23 32.62 -6.65
N GLY A 663 -4.16 31.84 -7.22
CA GLY A 663 -5.48 31.57 -6.65
C GLY A 663 -6.41 32.78 -6.52
N ILE A 664 -6.82 33.37 -7.64
CA ILE A 664 -7.83 34.43 -7.66
C ILE A 664 -8.73 34.31 -8.90
N CYS A 665 -10.03 34.20 -8.68
CA CYS A 665 -11.05 34.81 -9.53
C CYS A 665 -12.18 35.34 -8.63
N CYS A 666 -12.40 36.65 -8.63
CA CYS A 666 -13.71 37.28 -8.48
C CYS A 666 -13.73 38.54 -9.35
N ILE A 667 -14.90 38.76 -9.96
CA ILE A 667 -15.31 39.94 -10.73
C ILE A 667 -15.26 41.20 -9.87
#